data_AF-A0A7Y9RUV0-F1
#
_entry.id   AF-A0A7Y9RUV0-F1
#
_cell.length_a   1.000
_cell.length_b   1.000
_cell.length_c   1.000
_cell.angle_alpha   90.00
_cell.angle_beta   90.00
_cell.angle_gamma   90.00
#
_symmetry.space_group_name_H-M   'P 1'
#
loop_
_entity.id
_entity.type
_entity.pdbx_description
1 polymer ?
#
loop_
_entity_poly.entity_id
_entity_poly.type
_entity_poly.pdbx_seq_one_letter_code
_entity_poly.pdbx_strand_id
1 'polypeptide(L)'
;MPLAEVGAGEASELARELDRLSDDLDLRWLVSFAPEMNGSWQPWGQQLTDFVTAYRAVAEAVDATTAGAAERVASVWAPADGAGYPFGAAYGQVDGAAQDGAATDPALDTTGDGELTAGDDPYGPYYPGDDVVDWVGLSSSWFGPDGSFGDDVVPPDGTLAARLAAPVPAGDGRASGFVERYAVPGERPLLLRTGALANTERTGADELAVKRAWWRQVLALADPEPALGAVSWLEQRRAEDEAGGDVVDWRATADDELARALRADLAASAVSLEPVSRVLDQETSNTAVTQAWSGAGAVGGEGDGYSLLSWLALSAGVLAAVFVAAGVVGRLRPSWAYAASPGSARDDRLDLFRGFIILAVVITHVELAGPYSYVTVNALGAITGAEMFVLLSGVVLGMVWRPTVAKVGAWAASVAMWKRARKLYLTTLTVVALVYLVGLLPLVDTSVVTTFTDRGTGTGGDAVAGQVYDLYPNVDALLRLPPEGYAVRQFLLLQMGPWVFNIMGLFVVLSLVTPLAMRLVDAGRWWLLLATSWALYAWEWLADPDLLPSQLDDVFPLLAWQVAFAHGLVLGHHRARVTAALTSRLGLVVTSTLVVGYALALGWLWLAAGQGLPTPLPGGEAEAFVREQYTRVLLRPGRLVDLAFFLVVAYAVLTRCWQPLHRAFGWFYEPLGRASLYVFVVHVPIVVVVGNLPGLDRSSWWQGLVLHTAALALVWVLVKRRVLFPVIPQ
;
A
#
# COMPACT_ATOMS: atom_id res chain seq x y z
N MET A 1 -32.77 7.74 2.18
CA MET A 1 -34.12 7.21 2.45
C MET A 1 -34.66 7.96 3.66
N PRO A 2 -35.89 8.48 3.62
CA PRO A 2 -36.55 9.05 4.79
C PRO A 2 -36.64 8.03 5.94
N LEU A 3 -36.61 8.48 7.19
CA LEU A 3 -36.67 7.58 8.36
C LEU A 3 -37.96 6.73 8.37
N ALA A 4 -39.10 7.33 8.00
CA ALA A 4 -40.39 6.64 7.91
C ALA A 4 -40.44 5.50 6.88
N GLU A 5 -39.50 5.45 5.93
CA GLU A 5 -39.40 4.39 4.93
C GLU A 5 -38.46 3.25 5.35
N VAL A 6 -37.76 3.38 6.49
CA VAL A 6 -36.88 2.34 7.02
C VAL A 6 -37.72 1.25 7.67
N GLY A 7 -38.01 0.19 6.92
CA GLY A 7 -38.74 -0.98 7.38
C GLY A 7 -37.85 -2.16 7.75
N ALA A 8 -38.49 -3.25 8.17
CA ALA A 8 -37.81 -4.51 8.50
C ALA A 8 -37.06 -5.13 7.30
N GLY A 9 -37.53 -4.87 6.06
CA GLY A 9 -36.91 -5.39 4.84
C GLY A 9 -35.54 -4.75 4.58
N GLU A 10 -35.50 -3.42 4.59
CA GLU A 10 -34.30 -2.62 4.39
C GLU A 10 -33.29 -2.84 5.53
N ALA A 11 -33.78 -2.90 6.78
CA ALA A 11 -32.97 -3.22 7.95
C ALA A 11 -32.33 -4.62 7.84
N SER A 12 -33.09 -5.62 7.40
CA SER A 12 -32.58 -6.98 7.19
C SER A 12 -31.60 -7.08 6.02
N GLU A 13 -31.71 -6.21 5.02
CA GLU A 13 -30.74 -6.13 3.92
C GLU A 13 -29.41 -5.55 4.39
N LEU A 14 -29.45 -4.44 5.14
CA LEU A 14 -28.27 -3.86 5.76
C LEU A 14 -27.58 -4.86 6.69
N ALA A 15 -28.33 -5.53 7.57
CA ALA A 15 -27.78 -6.49 8.51
C ALA A 15 -27.09 -7.67 7.81
N ARG A 16 -27.68 -8.21 6.74
CA ARG A 16 -27.06 -9.28 5.93
C ARG A 16 -25.78 -8.83 5.24
N GLU A 17 -25.74 -7.60 4.74
CA GLU A 17 -24.53 -7.09 4.09
C GLU A 17 -23.42 -6.84 5.12
N LEU A 18 -23.75 -6.30 6.30
CA LEU A 18 -22.79 -6.12 7.39
C LEU A 18 -22.23 -7.46 7.88
N ASP A 19 -23.08 -8.49 8.04
CA ASP A 19 -22.64 -9.84 8.42
C ASP A 19 -21.71 -10.45 7.35
N ARG A 20 -22.10 -10.36 6.07
CA ARG A 20 -21.25 -10.80 4.95
C ARG A 20 -19.89 -10.11 4.94
N LEU A 21 -19.87 -8.78 5.09
CA LEU A 21 -18.63 -8.00 5.15
C LEU A 21 -17.81 -8.30 6.39
N SER A 22 -18.46 -8.60 7.53
CA SER A 22 -17.76 -9.02 8.75
C SER A 22 -17.05 -10.35 8.55
N ASP A 23 -17.69 -11.32 7.88
CA ASP A 23 -17.08 -12.61 7.54
C ASP A 23 -15.97 -12.47 6.49
N ASP A 24 -16.19 -11.67 5.45
CA ASP A 24 -15.24 -11.49 4.35
C ASP A 24 -13.97 -10.73 4.78
N LEU A 25 -14.10 -9.78 5.72
CA LEU A 25 -13.03 -8.86 6.10
C LEU A 25 -12.49 -9.09 7.53
N ASP A 26 -13.07 -10.00 8.31
CA ASP A 26 -12.80 -10.23 9.75
C ASP A 26 -12.86 -8.91 10.56
N LEU A 27 -13.88 -8.09 10.27
CA LEU A 27 -14.09 -6.78 10.87
C LEU A 27 -15.19 -6.79 11.92
N ARG A 28 -15.02 -5.91 12.92
CA ARG A 28 -16.07 -5.51 13.85
C ARG A 28 -16.64 -4.15 13.44
N TRP A 29 -17.96 -4.02 13.48
CA TRP A 29 -18.68 -2.80 13.11
C TRP A 29 -19.33 -2.15 14.32
N LEU A 30 -19.16 -0.83 14.45
CA LEU A 30 -19.94 0.03 15.34
C LEU A 30 -20.85 0.90 14.47
N VAL A 31 -22.15 0.59 14.45
CA VAL A 31 -23.13 1.21 13.55
C VAL A 31 -23.84 2.37 14.23
N SER A 32 -23.41 3.60 13.94
CA SER A 32 -24.14 4.82 14.36
C SER A 32 -25.23 5.16 13.35
N PHE A 33 -26.43 4.57 13.50
CA PHE A 33 -27.56 4.86 12.63
C PHE A 33 -28.18 6.23 12.96
N ALA A 34 -28.32 7.09 11.95
CA ALA A 34 -28.87 8.45 12.07
C ALA A 34 -28.32 9.23 13.30
N PRO A 35 -27.00 9.45 13.38
CA PRO A 35 -26.38 10.13 14.52
C PRO A 35 -26.79 11.61 14.57
N GLU A 36 -26.67 12.24 15.74
CA GLU A 36 -27.09 13.63 15.99
C GLU A 36 -28.56 13.90 15.65
N MET A 37 -29.41 12.87 15.79
CA MET A 37 -30.85 12.95 15.57
C MET A 37 -31.57 14.03 16.41
N ASN A 38 -31.01 14.42 17.55
CA ASN A 38 -31.56 15.47 18.39
C ASN A 38 -31.26 16.89 17.85
N GLY A 39 -30.28 17.05 16.95
CA GLY A 39 -29.90 18.32 16.32
C GLY A 39 -30.79 18.69 15.12
N SER A 40 -30.71 19.95 14.68
CA SER A 40 -31.55 20.51 13.59
C SER A 40 -30.82 20.62 12.22
N TRP A 41 -29.56 20.19 12.16
CA TRP A 41 -28.66 20.32 10.99
C TRP A 41 -28.50 19.03 10.18
N GLN A 42 -29.14 17.93 10.59
CA GLN A 42 -29.19 16.69 9.82
C GLN A 42 -30.56 16.55 9.14
N PRO A 43 -30.64 15.95 7.93
CA PRO A 43 -31.92 15.70 7.27
C PRO A 43 -32.89 14.77 8.04
N TRP A 44 -32.36 13.98 8.98
CA TRP A 44 -33.11 13.12 9.90
C TRP A 44 -33.26 13.72 11.31
N GLY A 45 -32.78 14.94 11.50
CA GLY A 45 -32.83 15.65 12.78
C GLY A 45 -34.26 15.96 13.22
N GLN A 46 -34.48 15.95 14.53
CA GLN A 46 -35.72 16.32 15.21
C GLN A 46 -36.98 15.53 14.78
N GLN A 47 -36.80 14.32 14.24
CA GLN A 47 -37.87 13.40 13.82
C GLN A 47 -38.05 12.27 14.83
N LEU A 48 -38.50 12.60 16.04
CA LEU A 48 -38.54 11.70 17.21
C LEU A 48 -39.15 10.31 16.91
N THR A 49 -40.44 10.27 16.53
CA THR A 49 -41.18 9.01 16.35
C THR A 49 -40.58 8.14 15.25
N ASP A 50 -40.23 8.75 14.12
CA ASP A 50 -39.65 8.03 12.99
C ASP A 50 -38.23 7.54 13.29
N PHE A 51 -37.44 8.32 14.03
CA PHE A 51 -36.09 7.93 14.45
C PHE A 51 -36.12 6.70 15.36
N VAL A 52 -36.91 6.73 16.44
CA VAL A 52 -36.97 5.61 17.39
C VAL A 52 -37.45 4.34 16.70
N THR A 53 -38.47 4.46 15.84
CA THR A 53 -39.00 3.32 15.07
C THR A 53 -37.95 2.74 14.13
N ALA A 54 -37.28 3.57 13.34
CA ALA A 54 -36.27 3.15 12.38
C ALA A 54 -35.02 2.57 13.06
N TYR A 55 -34.56 3.19 14.16
CA TYR A 55 -33.41 2.72 14.93
C TYR A 55 -33.66 1.32 15.47
N ARG A 56 -34.82 1.09 16.10
CA ARG A 56 -35.19 -0.23 16.63
C ARG A 56 -35.26 -1.27 15.52
N ALA A 57 -35.85 -0.95 14.36
CA ALA A 57 -35.89 -1.87 13.22
C ALA A 57 -34.49 -2.28 12.74
N VAL A 58 -33.55 -1.33 12.67
CA VAL A 58 -32.15 -1.59 12.28
C VAL A 58 -31.43 -2.43 13.34
N ALA A 59 -31.52 -2.05 14.61
CA ALA A 59 -30.84 -2.72 15.71
C ALA A 59 -31.34 -4.17 15.89
N GLU A 60 -32.66 -4.38 15.85
CA GLU A 60 -33.26 -5.71 15.95
C GLU A 60 -32.88 -6.60 14.75
N ALA A 61 -32.78 -6.03 13.54
CA ALA A 61 -32.34 -6.78 12.36
C ALA A 61 -30.86 -7.18 12.43
N VAL A 62 -30.01 -6.28 12.95
CA VAL A 62 -28.59 -6.57 13.22
C VAL A 62 -28.48 -7.69 14.23
N ASP A 63 -29.12 -7.58 15.40
CA ASP A 63 -29.08 -8.60 16.45
C ASP A 63 -29.57 -9.97 15.94
N ALA A 64 -30.72 -9.99 15.24
CA ALA A 64 -31.28 -11.22 14.68
C ALA A 64 -30.37 -11.90 13.65
N THR A 65 -29.60 -11.13 12.88
CA THR A 65 -28.67 -11.66 11.87
C THR A 65 -27.38 -12.16 12.52
N THR A 66 -26.91 -11.47 13.57
CA THR A 66 -25.66 -11.80 14.28
C THR A 66 -25.83 -12.75 15.47
N ALA A 67 -27.03 -13.31 15.68
CA ALA A 67 -27.35 -14.17 16.82
C ALA A 67 -26.44 -15.42 16.88
N GLY A 68 -25.40 -15.35 17.71
CA GLY A 68 -24.32 -16.36 17.84
C GLY A 68 -22.90 -15.80 17.68
N ALA A 69 -22.78 -14.58 17.13
CA ALA A 69 -21.55 -13.82 16.91
C ALA A 69 -21.70 -12.35 17.35
N ALA A 70 -22.33 -12.14 18.51
CA ALA A 70 -22.66 -10.82 19.11
C ALA A 70 -21.47 -9.86 19.28
N GLU A 71 -20.24 -10.29 18.98
CA GLU A 71 -19.04 -9.46 18.99
C GLU A 71 -18.76 -8.74 17.66
N ARG A 72 -19.46 -9.05 16.55
CA ARG A 72 -19.10 -8.55 15.20
C ARG A 72 -19.78 -7.25 14.76
N VAL A 73 -21.04 -7.01 15.14
CA VAL A 73 -21.75 -5.76 14.80
C VAL A 73 -22.45 -5.27 16.05
N ALA A 74 -22.26 -4.00 16.40
CA ALA A 74 -22.87 -3.37 17.56
C ALA A 74 -23.56 -2.06 17.16
N SER A 75 -24.77 -1.85 17.68
CA SER A 75 -25.58 -0.65 17.43
C SER A 75 -25.17 0.48 18.36
N VAL A 76 -24.96 1.68 17.79
CA VAL A 76 -24.54 2.87 18.53
C VAL A 76 -25.64 3.94 18.49
N TRP A 77 -26.15 4.33 19.66
CA TRP A 77 -27.05 5.47 19.79
C TRP A 77 -26.25 6.74 20.07
N ALA A 78 -26.11 7.63 19.08
CA ALA A 78 -25.12 8.71 19.12
C ALA A 78 -25.74 10.13 18.97
N PRO A 79 -26.29 10.73 20.04
CA PRO A 79 -26.76 12.12 20.04
C PRO A 79 -25.63 13.16 19.91
N ALA A 80 -26.02 14.39 19.58
CA ALA A 80 -25.22 15.60 19.76
C ALA A 80 -25.29 16.08 21.22
N ASP A 81 -24.22 16.68 21.72
CA ASP A 81 -24.17 17.34 23.02
C ASP A 81 -25.32 18.37 23.17
N GLY A 82 -26.05 18.27 24.28
CA GLY A 82 -27.22 19.08 24.63
C GLY A 82 -26.90 20.54 24.97
N ALA A 83 -25.63 20.94 24.96
CA ALA A 83 -25.23 22.34 25.07
C ALA A 83 -25.92 23.20 24.00
N GLY A 84 -26.72 24.17 24.42
CA GLY A 84 -27.48 25.05 23.52
C GLY A 84 -28.86 24.52 23.10
N TYR A 85 -29.35 23.44 23.72
CA TYR A 85 -30.74 23.00 23.55
C TYR A 85 -31.73 24.05 24.09
N PRO A 86 -32.87 24.32 23.41
CA PRO A 86 -33.36 23.68 22.19
C PRO A 86 -32.69 24.21 20.90
N PHE A 87 -32.42 23.32 19.95
CA PHE A 87 -31.68 23.62 18.71
C PHE A 87 -32.49 24.31 17.60
N GLY A 88 -33.58 25.00 17.95
CA GLY A 88 -34.52 25.62 17.00
C GLY A 88 -33.94 26.78 16.17
N ALA A 89 -32.70 27.22 16.47
CA ALA A 89 -31.97 28.26 15.75
C ALA A 89 -30.46 27.96 15.64
N ALA A 90 -30.07 26.68 15.65
CA ALA A 90 -28.67 26.30 15.49
C ALA A 90 -28.13 26.67 14.10
N TYR A 91 -26.81 26.87 14.00
CA TYR A 91 -26.13 27.07 12.71
C TYR A 91 -26.32 25.83 11.82
N GLY A 92 -26.45 26.03 10.50
CA GLY A 92 -26.60 24.94 9.54
C GLY A 92 -27.96 24.22 9.56
N GLN A 93 -28.99 24.83 10.16
CA GLN A 93 -30.35 24.28 10.18
C GLN A 93 -30.86 23.94 8.77
N VAL A 94 -31.35 22.71 8.60
CA VAL A 94 -31.93 22.25 7.33
C VAL A 94 -33.40 22.70 7.21
N ASP A 95 -33.81 23.20 6.05
CA ASP A 95 -35.20 23.56 5.77
C ASP A 95 -36.13 22.35 6.02
N GLY A 96 -37.14 22.54 6.88
CA GLY A 96 -38.06 21.49 7.32
C GLY A 96 -37.66 20.77 8.61
N ALA A 97 -36.42 20.92 9.10
CA ALA A 97 -36.00 20.37 10.39
C ALA A 97 -36.65 21.09 11.59
N ALA A 98 -37.18 22.31 11.42
CA ALA A 98 -37.92 22.98 12.50
C ALA A 98 -39.05 23.95 12.08
N GLN A 99 -39.50 24.01 10.81
CA GLN A 99 -40.57 24.97 10.47
C GLN A 99 -41.99 24.48 10.78
N ASP A 100 -42.25 23.17 10.85
CA ASP A 100 -43.62 22.67 11.04
C ASP A 100 -43.79 21.61 12.16
N GLY A 101 -42.72 21.15 12.82
CA GLY A 101 -42.75 19.96 13.69
C GLY A 101 -42.39 20.14 15.18
N ALA A 102 -41.53 21.11 15.53
CA ALA A 102 -41.15 21.36 16.93
C ALA A 102 -42.31 21.91 17.79
N ALA A 103 -43.43 22.27 17.16
CA ALA A 103 -44.68 22.66 17.80
C ALA A 103 -45.71 21.52 17.95
N THR A 104 -45.39 20.27 17.59
CA THR A 104 -46.43 19.19 17.52
C THR A 104 -46.15 17.87 18.20
N ASP A 105 -44.90 17.50 18.57
CA ASP A 105 -44.68 16.26 19.34
C ASP A 105 -44.62 16.55 20.86
N PRO A 106 -45.70 16.29 21.61
CA PRO A 106 -45.76 16.56 23.05
C PRO A 106 -44.75 15.74 23.86
N ALA A 107 -44.08 14.74 23.26
CA ALA A 107 -43.05 13.97 23.93
C ALA A 107 -41.70 14.73 24.07
N LEU A 108 -41.50 15.83 23.34
CA LEU A 108 -40.31 16.68 23.47
C LEU A 108 -40.43 17.71 24.62
N ASP A 109 -41.65 18.09 24.99
CA ASP A 109 -41.94 18.87 26.20
C ASP A 109 -41.97 17.92 27.41
N THR A 110 -40.77 17.62 27.90
CA THR A 110 -40.56 16.72 29.04
C THR A 110 -40.91 17.37 30.37
N THR A 111 -40.97 18.69 30.44
CA THR A 111 -41.41 19.43 31.63
C THR A 111 -42.93 19.53 31.74
N GLY A 112 -43.64 19.38 30.62
CA GLY A 112 -45.09 19.46 30.51
C GLY A 112 -45.63 20.88 30.68
N ASP A 113 -44.82 21.91 30.42
CA ASP A 113 -45.19 23.31 30.58
C ASP A 113 -45.75 23.95 29.29
N GLY A 114 -45.76 23.17 28.20
CA GLY A 114 -46.29 23.56 26.89
C GLY A 114 -45.29 24.30 26.00
N GLU A 115 -44.05 24.51 26.45
CA GLU A 115 -42.99 25.17 25.69
C GLU A 115 -41.71 24.31 25.66
N LEU A 116 -41.04 24.24 24.52
CA LEU A 116 -39.74 23.56 24.44
C LEU A 116 -38.65 24.50 24.94
N THR A 117 -38.02 24.19 26.08
CA THR A 117 -37.03 25.05 26.74
C THR A 117 -35.72 24.32 27.04
N ALA A 118 -34.72 25.05 27.55
CA ALA A 118 -33.48 24.45 28.05
C ALA A 118 -33.69 23.58 29.31
N GLY A 119 -34.89 23.62 29.91
CA GLY A 119 -35.29 22.77 31.01
C GLY A 119 -35.75 21.38 30.59
N ASP A 120 -35.93 21.14 29.29
CA ASP A 120 -36.32 19.85 28.74
C ASP A 120 -35.14 18.91 28.53
N ASP A 121 -35.40 17.61 28.54
CA ASP A 121 -34.42 16.55 28.31
C ASP A 121 -34.05 16.48 26.82
N PRO A 122 -32.81 16.84 26.44
CA PRO A 122 -32.39 16.85 25.04
C PRO A 122 -32.08 15.44 24.48
N TYR A 123 -32.10 14.40 25.33
CA TYR A 123 -31.68 13.05 24.95
C TYR A 123 -32.78 12.01 25.17
N GLY A 124 -33.45 12.05 26.33
CA GLY A 124 -34.38 11.03 26.79
C GLY A 124 -35.48 10.67 25.79
N PRO A 125 -36.16 11.63 25.16
CA PRO A 125 -37.15 11.33 24.13
C PRO A 125 -36.58 10.47 23.00
N TYR A 126 -35.36 10.75 22.55
CA TYR A 126 -34.71 10.04 21.44
C TYR A 126 -34.06 8.71 21.86
N TYR A 127 -34.16 8.27 23.11
CA TYR A 127 -33.51 7.04 23.58
C TYR A 127 -34.34 5.79 23.19
N PRO A 128 -33.83 4.88 22.32
CA PRO A 128 -34.61 3.76 21.79
C PRO A 128 -34.87 2.61 22.77
N GLY A 129 -34.10 2.54 23.86
CA GLY A 129 -34.19 1.50 24.91
C GLY A 129 -32.89 0.72 25.11
N ASP A 130 -32.68 0.20 26.33
CA ASP A 130 -31.49 -0.57 26.71
C ASP A 130 -31.39 -1.92 25.98
N ASP A 131 -32.49 -2.42 25.41
CA ASP A 131 -32.59 -3.71 24.73
C ASP A 131 -32.03 -3.71 23.31
N VAL A 132 -31.79 -2.53 22.73
CA VAL A 132 -31.37 -2.35 21.33
C VAL A 132 -30.13 -1.46 21.18
N VAL A 133 -29.57 -0.97 22.29
CA VAL A 133 -28.40 -0.08 22.30
C VAL A 133 -27.22 -0.81 22.92
N ASP A 134 -26.22 -1.14 22.10
CA ASP A 134 -24.98 -1.80 22.53
C ASP A 134 -23.92 -0.77 22.95
N TRP A 135 -23.90 0.39 22.31
CA TRP A 135 -22.96 1.49 22.57
C TRP A 135 -23.69 2.82 22.66
N VAL A 136 -23.23 3.66 23.58
CA VAL A 136 -23.70 5.05 23.67
C VAL A 136 -22.69 5.93 22.97
N GLY A 137 -23.12 6.69 21.97
CA GLY A 137 -22.31 7.71 21.34
C GLY A 137 -22.55 9.09 21.93
N LEU A 138 -21.60 9.99 21.78
CA LEU A 138 -21.83 11.43 21.99
C LEU A 138 -20.96 12.23 21.03
N SER A 139 -21.56 13.19 20.32
CA SER A 139 -20.82 14.16 19.52
C SER A 139 -20.59 15.44 20.33
N SER A 140 -19.35 15.68 20.75
CA SER A 140 -18.95 16.90 21.46
C SER A 140 -17.58 17.35 20.98
N SER A 141 -17.51 18.54 20.39
CA SER A 141 -16.30 19.10 19.79
C SER A 141 -16.02 20.49 20.35
N TRP A 142 -14.79 20.96 20.14
CA TRP A 142 -14.39 22.33 20.45
C TRP A 142 -14.52 23.22 19.21
N PHE A 143 -15.52 24.10 19.24
CA PHE A 143 -15.78 25.09 18.18
C PHE A 143 -15.25 26.50 18.51
N GLY A 144 -14.63 26.67 19.69
CA GLY A 144 -14.40 27.98 20.31
C GLY A 144 -15.40 28.25 21.45
N PRO A 145 -15.26 29.37 22.17
CA PRO A 145 -16.11 29.69 23.31
C PRO A 145 -17.50 30.17 22.85
N ASP A 146 -18.50 30.01 23.72
CA ASP A 146 -19.87 30.38 23.44
C ASP A 146 -19.99 31.86 23.02
N GLY A 147 -20.68 32.10 21.91
CA GLY A 147 -20.86 33.44 21.34
C GLY A 147 -19.72 33.91 20.42
N SER A 148 -18.65 33.13 20.26
CA SER A 148 -17.58 33.40 19.30
C SER A 148 -17.04 32.09 18.68
N PHE A 149 -17.95 31.28 18.15
CA PHE A 149 -17.58 30.07 17.43
C PHE A 149 -16.76 30.39 16.17
N GLY A 150 -15.82 29.50 15.85
CA GLY A 150 -14.84 29.67 14.78
C GLY A 150 -13.61 30.47 15.19
N ASP A 151 -13.51 30.98 16.42
CA ASP A 151 -12.31 31.66 16.91
C ASP A 151 -11.33 30.66 17.54
N ASP A 152 -10.05 30.77 17.16
CA ASP A 152 -8.98 29.92 17.70
C ASP A 152 -8.66 30.33 19.15
N VAL A 153 -9.32 29.69 20.10
CA VAL A 153 -9.11 29.88 21.53
C VAL A 153 -8.77 28.55 22.16
N VAL A 154 -7.74 28.53 23.02
CA VAL A 154 -7.34 27.32 23.75
C VAL A 154 -8.49 26.89 24.68
N PRO A 155 -9.01 25.66 24.55
CA PRO A 155 -10.07 25.17 25.42
C PRO A 155 -9.63 25.21 26.90
N PRO A 156 -10.45 25.77 27.81
CA PRO A 156 -10.17 25.72 29.24
C PRO A 156 -10.04 24.28 29.76
N ASP A 157 -9.18 24.07 30.75
CA ASP A 157 -9.02 22.75 31.39
C ASP A 157 -10.33 22.27 32.00
N GLY A 158 -10.67 20.99 31.78
CA GLY A 158 -11.87 20.36 32.32
C GLY A 158 -13.17 20.68 31.58
N THR A 159 -13.12 21.41 30.46
CA THR A 159 -14.30 21.73 29.64
C THR A 159 -15.09 20.48 29.24
N LEU A 160 -14.41 19.46 28.70
CA LEU A 160 -15.07 18.23 28.27
C LEU A 160 -15.68 17.46 29.45
N ALA A 161 -14.92 17.32 30.54
CA ALA A 161 -15.41 16.65 31.76
C ALA A 161 -16.63 17.38 32.35
N ALA A 162 -16.63 18.71 32.34
CA ALA A 162 -17.76 19.52 32.79
C ALA A 162 -19.00 19.34 31.91
N ARG A 163 -18.84 19.23 30.58
CA ARG A 163 -19.94 18.93 29.64
C ARG A 163 -20.53 17.54 29.90
N LEU A 164 -19.69 16.52 30.08
CA LEU A 164 -20.13 15.15 30.34
C LEU A 164 -20.82 14.98 31.70
N ALA A 165 -20.39 15.76 32.70
CA ALA A 165 -20.96 15.78 34.05
C ALA A 165 -22.12 16.78 34.20
N ALA A 166 -22.45 17.55 33.15
CA ALA A 166 -23.51 18.53 33.22
C ALA A 166 -24.85 17.84 33.52
N PRO A 167 -25.64 18.34 34.49
CA PRO A 167 -26.91 17.73 34.85
C PRO A 167 -27.87 17.80 33.66
N VAL A 168 -28.29 16.63 33.18
CA VAL A 168 -29.34 16.51 32.17
C VAL A 168 -30.69 16.61 32.87
N PRO A 169 -31.58 17.53 32.48
CA PRO A 169 -32.93 17.55 33.00
C PRO A 169 -33.61 16.20 32.72
N ALA A 170 -34.23 15.62 33.74
CA ALA A 170 -35.20 14.56 33.58
C ALA A 170 -36.53 15.14 34.03
N GLY A 171 -37.59 15.01 33.24
CA GLY A 171 -38.94 15.54 33.56
C GLY A 171 -39.52 15.10 34.91
N ASP A 172 -38.84 14.21 35.66
CA ASP A 172 -39.17 13.78 37.03
C ASP A 172 -38.45 14.56 38.15
N GLY A 173 -37.62 15.56 37.81
CA GLY A 173 -36.89 16.42 38.74
C GLY A 173 -35.56 15.85 39.27
N ARG A 174 -35.07 14.71 38.75
CA ARG A 174 -33.76 14.16 39.10
C ARG A 174 -32.76 14.39 37.96
N ALA A 175 -31.87 15.38 38.10
CA ALA A 175 -30.84 15.60 37.10
C ALA A 175 -29.58 14.75 37.41
N SER A 176 -29.15 13.95 36.44
CA SER A 176 -27.90 13.18 36.44
C SER A 176 -27.06 13.49 35.20
N GLY A 177 -25.76 13.18 35.22
CA GLY A 177 -24.90 13.41 34.05
C GLY A 177 -25.25 12.49 32.88
N PHE A 178 -24.92 12.88 31.63
CA PHE A 178 -25.20 12.08 30.44
C PHE A 178 -24.57 10.67 30.54
N VAL A 179 -23.29 10.63 30.92
CA VAL A 179 -22.55 9.37 31.07
C VAL A 179 -23.17 8.50 32.16
N GLU A 180 -23.53 9.08 33.30
CA GLU A 180 -24.17 8.36 34.41
C GLU A 180 -25.53 7.76 34.01
N ARG A 181 -26.27 8.45 33.13
CA ARG A 181 -27.62 8.04 32.74
C ARG A 181 -27.64 6.95 31.67
N TYR A 182 -26.74 7.01 30.69
CA TYR A 182 -26.83 6.15 29.50
C TYR A 182 -25.65 5.19 29.36
N ALA A 183 -24.44 5.59 29.77
CA ALA A 183 -23.24 4.80 29.53
C ALA A 183 -22.89 3.95 30.76
N VAL A 184 -22.90 2.62 30.59
CA VAL A 184 -22.60 1.66 31.66
C VAL A 184 -21.31 0.92 31.30
N PRO A 185 -20.24 1.03 32.12
CA PRO A 185 -18.98 0.34 31.87
C PRO A 185 -19.18 -1.16 31.64
N GLY A 186 -18.65 -1.68 30.52
CA GLY A 186 -18.72 -3.10 30.16
C GLY A 186 -20.06 -3.58 29.57
N GLU A 187 -21.11 -2.77 29.62
CA GLU A 187 -22.42 -3.08 28.99
C GLU A 187 -22.71 -2.16 27.82
N ARG A 188 -22.65 -0.84 28.05
CA ARG A 188 -22.94 0.22 27.06
C ARG A 188 -21.82 1.26 27.10
N PRO A 189 -20.62 0.92 26.58
CA PRO A 189 -19.50 1.85 26.56
C PRO A 189 -19.79 3.08 25.69
N LEU A 190 -19.13 4.17 26.05
CA LEU A 190 -19.18 5.47 25.39
C LEU A 190 -18.24 5.50 24.18
N LEU A 191 -18.79 5.83 23.01
CA LEU A 191 -18.08 6.26 21.81
C LEU A 191 -18.12 7.79 21.72
N LEU A 192 -17.00 8.44 21.99
CA LEU A 192 -16.91 9.90 21.87
C LEU A 192 -16.51 10.29 20.44
N ARG A 193 -17.39 11.00 19.74
CA ARG A 193 -17.08 11.64 18.46
C ARG A 193 -16.70 13.10 18.72
N THR A 194 -15.51 13.49 18.31
CA THR A 194 -14.94 14.78 18.73
C THR A 194 -13.94 15.35 17.74
N GLY A 195 -13.59 16.61 17.93
CA GLY A 195 -12.53 17.32 17.23
C GLY A 195 -12.35 18.71 17.84
N ALA A 196 -11.27 19.38 17.46
CA ALA A 196 -11.07 20.80 17.75
C ALA A 196 -10.74 21.50 16.44
N LEU A 197 -11.55 22.51 16.10
CA LEU A 197 -11.32 23.27 14.88
C LEU A 197 -10.12 24.20 15.03
N ALA A 198 -9.46 24.46 13.92
CA ALA A 198 -8.53 25.57 13.75
C ALA A 198 -8.99 26.41 12.54
N ASN A 199 -9.16 27.71 12.71
CA ASN A 199 -9.63 28.62 11.69
C ASN A 199 -8.50 29.50 11.16
N THR A 200 -7.83 29.01 10.12
CA THR A 200 -6.73 29.73 9.45
C THR A 200 -7.14 31.05 8.79
N GLU A 201 -8.44 31.34 8.67
CA GLU A 201 -8.96 32.59 8.12
C GLU A 201 -9.08 33.70 9.18
N ARG A 202 -8.95 33.35 10.47
CA ARG A 202 -9.01 34.27 11.61
C ARG A 202 -7.70 34.30 12.37
N THR A 203 -7.48 35.37 13.13
CA THR A 203 -6.33 35.47 14.04
C THR A 203 -6.71 34.95 15.41
N GLY A 204 -5.96 33.99 15.96
CA GLY A 204 -6.15 33.51 17.32
C GLY A 204 -4.95 32.75 17.87
N ALA A 205 -5.23 31.84 18.80
CA ALA A 205 -4.25 30.95 19.40
C ALA A 205 -3.62 30.02 18.36
N ASP A 206 -2.43 29.51 18.70
CA ASP A 206 -1.73 28.53 17.88
C ASP A 206 -2.54 27.22 17.74
N GLU A 207 -2.61 26.69 16.52
CA GLU A 207 -3.40 25.50 16.18
C GLU A 207 -3.03 24.29 17.02
N LEU A 208 -1.72 24.05 17.20
CA LEU A 208 -1.25 22.96 18.05
C LEU A 208 -1.68 23.19 19.50
N ALA A 209 -1.61 24.42 20.01
CA ALA A 209 -2.07 24.71 21.37
C ALA A 209 -3.57 24.41 21.57
N VAL A 210 -4.42 24.77 20.59
CA VAL A 210 -5.87 24.51 20.63
C VAL A 210 -6.15 23.00 20.58
N LYS A 211 -5.63 22.31 19.56
CA LYS A 211 -5.88 20.87 19.35
C LYS A 211 -5.30 20.02 20.48
N ARG A 212 -4.09 20.36 20.96
CA ARG A 212 -3.42 19.65 22.05
C ARG A 212 -4.12 19.78 23.39
N ALA A 213 -4.63 20.97 23.70
CA ALA A 213 -5.42 21.16 24.92
C ALA A 213 -6.69 20.31 24.88
N TRP A 214 -7.35 20.22 23.72
CA TRP A 214 -8.57 19.42 23.57
C TRP A 214 -8.30 17.91 23.62
N TRP A 215 -7.38 17.37 22.81
CA TRP A 215 -7.14 15.92 22.81
C TRP A 215 -6.62 15.43 24.16
N ARG A 216 -5.90 16.25 24.93
CA ARG A 216 -5.46 15.87 26.28
C ARG A 216 -6.63 15.69 27.25
N GLN A 217 -7.66 16.51 27.13
CA GLN A 217 -8.89 16.32 27.89
C GLN A 217 -9.61 15.04 27.47
N VAL A 218 -9.63 14.72 26.18
CA VAL A 218 -10.19 13.46 25.65
C VAL A 218 -9.41 12.25 26.19
N LEU A 219 -8.07 12.28 26.12
CA LEU A 219 -7.22 11.18 26.59
C LEU A 219 -7.29 10.99 28.11
N ALA A 220 -7.49 12.08 28.87
CA ALA A 220 -7.68 12.01 30.30
C ALA A 220 -8.98 11.29 30.72
N LEU A 221 -9.96 11.17 29.82
CA LEU A 221 -11.18 10.39 30.11
C LEU A 221 -10.92 8.89 30.20
N ALA A 222 -9.77 8.38 29.78
CA ALA A 222 -9.45 6.95 29.80
C ALA A 222 -9.00 6.41 31.18
N ASP A 223 -8.92 7.25 32.23
CA ASP A 223 -8.38 6.89 33.55
C ASP A 223 -9.11 7.69 34.67
N PRO A 224 -9.63 7.10 35.78
CA PRO A 224 -9.65 5.70 36.21
C PRO A 224 -11.02 4.98 36.14
N GLU A 225 -12.10 5.65 35.73
CA GLU A 225 -13.46 5.07 35.64
C GLU A 225 -14.08 5.42 34.27
N PRO A 226 -13.63 4.82 33.15
CA PRO A 226 -14.06 5.27 31.85
C PRO A 226 -15.20 4.38 31.35
N ALA A 227 -16.41 4.92 31.30
CA ALA A 227 -17.36 4.40 30.33
C ALA A 227 -16.81 4.51 28.89
N LEU A 228 -15.77 5.32 28.63
CA LEU A 228 -15.14 5.51 27.32
C LEU A 228 -14.55 4.19 26.76
N GLY A 229 -15.20 3.66 25.72
CA GLY A 229 -14.73 2.50 24.97
C GLY A 229 -14.06 2.84 23.65
N ALA A 230 -14.34 4.00 23.05
CA ALA A 230 -13.74 4.42 21.78
C ALA A 230 -13.79 5.94 21.58
N VAL A 231 -12.83 6.46 20.81
CA VAL A 231 -12.78 7.86 20.38
C VAL A 231 -12.71 7.91 18.85
N SER A 232 -13.61 8.66 18.24
CA SER A 232 -13.58 8.99 16.82
C SER A 232 -13.21 10.46 16.65
N TRP A 233 -11.99 10.72 16.16
CA TRP A 233 -11.54 12.09 15.86
C TRP A 233 -11.94 12.52 14.45
N LEU A 234 -12.42 13.76 14.30
CA LEU A 234 -12.79 14.33 13.00
C LEU A 234 -11.53 14.74 12.21
N GLU A 235 -11.11 13.93 11.24
CA GLU A 235 -9.95 14.21 10.37
C GLU A 235 -10.37 14.85 9.04
N GLN A 236 -10.95 16.05 9.07
CA GLN A 236 -11.42 16.75 7.86
C GLN A 236 -11.08 18.25 7.86
N ARG A 237 -10.91 18.81 6.66
CA ARG A 237 -10.91 20.25 6.43
C ARG A 237 -12.15 20.60 5.63
N ARG A 238 -13.06 21.40 6.20
CA ARG A 238 -14.38 21.69 5.62
C ARG A 238 -14.85 23.09 6.01
N ALA A 239 -15.83 23.62 5.26
CA ALA A 239 -16.55 24.81 5.69
C ALA A 239 -17.44 24.48 6.90
N GLU A 240 -17.53 25.38 7.87
CA GLU A 240 -18.32 25.19 9.09
C GLU A 240 -19.28 26.37 9.29
N ASP A 241 -20.58 26.07 9.44
CA ASP A 241 -21.61 27.10 9.56
C ASP A 241 -21.49 27.85 10.89
N GLU A 242 -21.08 27.17 11.96
CA GLU A 242 -20.73 27.71 13.27
C GLU A 242 -19.57 28.71 13.20
N ALA A 243 -18.69 28.55 12.21
CA ALA A 243 -17.61 29.49 11.93
C ALA A 243 -18.01 30.53 10.86
N GLY A 244 -19.30 30.75 10.62
CA GLY A 244 -19.79 31.73 9.64
C GLY A 244 -19.55 31.31 8.18
N GLY A 245 -19.33 30.01 7.93
CA GLY A 245 -19.01 29.45 6.61
C GLY A 245 -17.51 29.43 6.27
N ASP A 246 -16.65 29.83 7.21
CA ASP A 246 -15.19 29.78 7.06
C ASP A 246 -14.72 28.32 6.88
N VAL A 247 -13.64 28.11 6.12
CA VAL A 247 -13.01 26.79 5.99
C VAL A 247 -12.08 26.52 7.16
N VAL A 248 -12.49 25.62 8.04
CA VAL A 248 -11.76 25.23 9.26
C VAL A 248 -11.09 23.86 9.10
N ASP A 249 -10.06 23.62 9.91
CA ASP A 249 -9.30 22.37 9.91
C ASP A 249 -9.44 21.59 11.22
N TRP A 250 -10.07 20.42 11.15
CA TRP A 250 -10.30 19.53 12.29
C TRP A 250 -9.18 18.49 12.49
N ARG A 251 -8.31 18.30 11.49
CA ARG A 251 -7.32 17.22 11.44
C ARG A 251 -6.25 17.34 12.52
N ALA A 252 -6.05 16.31 13.33
CA ALA A 252 -4.95 16.25 14.30
C ALA A 252 -3.69 15.60 13.70
N THR A 253 -3.76 15.12 12.45
CA THR A 253 -2.64 14.46 11.75
C THR A 253 -2.22 15.16 10.45
N ALA A 254 -2.65 16.40 10.24
CA ALA A 254 -2.45 17.12 8.98
C ALA A 254 -0.98 17.44 8.64
N ASP A 255 -0.13 17.58 9.66
CA ASP A 255 1.30 17.85 9.49
C ASP A 255 2.15 17.14 10.56
N ASP A 256 3.47 17.15 10.35
CA ASP A 256 4.43 16.47 11.19
C ASP A 256 4.49 17.01 12.63
N GLU A 257 4.19 18.28 12.86
CA GLU A 257 4.23 18.88 14.19
C GLU A 257 3.03 18.41 15.03
N LEU A 258 1.83 18.49 14.48
CA LEU A 258 0.60 17.97 15.08
C LEU A 258 0.71 16.46 15.31
N ALA A 259 1.11 15.70 14.29
CA ALA A 259 1.20 14.24 14.38
C ALA A 259 2.23 13.79 15.43
N ARG A 260 3.40 14.44 15.51
CA ARG A 260 4.41 14.13 16.55
C ARG A 260 3.91 14.46 17.95
N ALA A 261 3.21 15.58 18.12
CA ALA A 261 2.67 15.97 19.42
C ALA A 261 1.55 15.04 19.88
N LEU A 262 0.62 14.69 18.97
CA LEU A 262 -0.45 13.73 19.23
C LEU A 262 0.12 12.35 19.59
N ARG A 263 1.09 11.85 18.81
CA ARG A 263 1.75 10.56 19.09
C ARG A 263 2.42 10.54 20.47
N ALA A 264 3.08 11.63 20.86
CA ALA A 264 3.73 11.72 22.16
C ALA A 264 2.72 11.69 23.32
N ASP A 265 1.59 12.40 23.18
CA ASP A 265 0.55 12.41 24.22
C ASP A 265 -0.24 11.09 24.24
N LEU A 266 -0.50 10.45 23.09
CA LEU A 266 -1.10 9.11 22.99
C LEU A 266 -0.24 8.05 23.68
N ALA A 267 1.07 8.04 23.43
CA ALA A 267 2.01 7.10 24.05
C ALA A 267 2.12 7.26 25.58
N ALA A 268 1.74 8.43 26.10
CA ALA A 268 1.69 8.71 27.53
C ALA A 268 0.30 8.45 28.15
N SER A 269 -0.70 8.11 27.34
CA SER A 269 -2.08 7.86 27.77
C SER A 269 -2.38 6.36 27.95
N ALA A 270 -3.53 6.05 28.53
CA ALA A 270 -4.04 4.68 28.64
C ALA A 270 -4.74 4.16 27.36
N VAL A 271 -4.83 4.97 26.30
CA VAL A 271 -5.50 4.58 25.05
C VAL A 271 -4.64 3.56 24.29
N SER A 272 -5.22 2.39 24.00
CA SER A 272 -4.58 1.37 23.15
C SER A 272 -4.60 1.79 21.68
N LEU A 273 -3.46 1.64 21.01
CA LEU A 273 -3.28 1.86 19.58
C LEU A 273 -3.18 0.55 18.79
N GLU A 274 -3.56 -0.58 19.40
CA GLU A 274 -3.57 -1.86 18.69
C GLU A 274 -4.58 -1.83 17.52
N PRO A 275 -4.30 -2.53 16.40
CA PRO A 275 -5.23 -2.60 15.28
C PRO A 275 -6.60 -3.13 15.72
N VAL A 276 -7.68 -2.40 15.39
CA VAL A 276 -9.07 -2.78 15.74
C VAL A 276 -9.58 -3.97 14.90
N SER A 277 -8.88 -4.29 13.81
CA SER A 277 -9.12 -5.46 12.96
C SER A 277 -7.99 -6.47 13.09
N ARG A 278 -8.33 -7.75 13.23
CA ARG A 278 -7.37 -8.82 13.03
C ARG A 278 -7.04 -8.85 11.54
N VAL A 279 -5.77 -8.71 11.21
CA VAL A 279 -5.34 -8.72 9.81
C VAL A 279 -5.64 -10.11 9.25
N LEU A 280 -6.53 -10.22 8.27
CA LEU A 280 -6.49 -11.34 7.32
C LEU A 280 -5.27 -11.13 6.44
N ASP A 281 -4.09 -11.40 6.99
CA ASP A 281 -2.87 -11.17 6.26
C ASP A 281 -2.54 -12.36 5.36
N GLN A 282 -2.06 -12.00 4.18
CA GLN A 282 -1.20 -12.84 3.37
C GLN A 282 0.00 -13.35 4.19
N GLU A 283 0.32 -12.78 5.37
CA GLU A 283 1.22 -13.37 6.37
C GLU A 283 0.67 -14.66 6.96
N THR A 284 -0.62 -14.87 7.20
CA THR A 284 -1.19 -16.14 7.68
C THR A 284 -1.17 -17.17 6.56
N SER A 285 -1.35 -16.75 5.30
CA SER A 285 -1.13 -17.62 4.14
C SER A 285 0.36 -17.91 3.90
N ASN A 286 1.26 -16.92 4.03
CA ASN A 286 2.71 -17.04 3.88
C ASN A 286 3.35 -17.79 5.06
N THR A 287 2.82 -17.59 6.26
CA THR A 287 3.12 -18.28 7.50
C THR A 287 2.50 -19.65 7.46
N ALA A 288 1.33 -19.88 6.86
CA ALA A 288 0.83 -21.23 6.56
C ALA A 288 1.60 -21.90 5.41
N VAL A 289 2.20 -21.19 4.45
CA VAL A 289 3.16 -21.80 3.49
C VAL A 289 4.42 -22.21 4.24
N THR A 290 4.93 -21.29 5.06
CA THR A 290 6.14 -21.47 5.87
C THR A 290 5.90 -22.52 6.95
N GLN A 291 4.69 -22.65 7.48
CA GLN A 291 4.26 -23.58 8.53
C GLN A 291 3.72 -24.90 7.98
N ALA A 292 3.02 -24.96 6.84
CA ALA A 292 2.61 -26.21 6.19
C ALA A 292 3.79 -26.91 5.50
N TRP A 293 4.82 -26.17 5.08
CA TRP A 293 6.13 -26.75 4.75
C TRP A 293 7.02 -26.96 5.99
N SER A 294 6.72 -26.32 7.13
CA SER A 294 7.29 -26.74 8.43
C SER A 294 6.65 -28.02 8.97
N GLY A 295 5.43 -28.34 8.54
CA GLY A 295 4.68 -29.56 8.83
C GLY A 295 5.12 -30.78 8.00
N ALA A 296 6.39 -30.83 7.61
CA ALA A 296 7.18 -32.02 7.27
C ALA A 296 8.60 -31.59 6.87
N GLY A 297 9.29 -30.85 7.74
CA GLY A 297 10.72 -30.56 7.58
C GLY A 297 11.05 -29.23 6.88
N ALA A 298 11.25 -28.20 7.71
CA ALA A 298 12.12 -27.02 7.58
C ALA A 298 11.66 -25.81 6.73
N VAL A 299 11.66 -24.60 7.31
CA VAL A 299 12.78 -23.61 7.34
C VAL A 299 12.20 -22.24 7.77
N GLY A 300 12.61 -21.69 8.91
CA GLY A 300 12.46 -20.24 9.19
C GLY A 300 11.70 -19.80 10.45
N GLY A 301 11.25 -20.70 11.32
CA GLY A 301 10.81 -20.36 12.67
C GLY A 301 11.80 -20.93 13.68
N GLU A 302 12.48 -20.07 14.45
CA GLU A 302 13.34 -20.23 15.66
C GLU A 302 14.00 -21.59 16.01
N GLY A 303 14.13 -22.52 15.07
CA GLY A 303 14.67 -23.86 15.26
C GLY A 303 15.06 -24.49 13.93
N ASP A 304 16.23 -24.09 13.43
CA ASP A 304 17.06 -24.68 12.36
C ASP A 304 16.61 -24.64 10.88
N GLY A 305 17.55 -24.20 10.03
CA GLY A 305 17.43 -24.22 8.56
C GLY A 305 18.50 -23.41 7.82
N TYR A 306 18.13 -22.24 7.28
CA TYR A 306 19.01 -21.39 6.45
C TYR A 306 18.57 -19.92 6.48
N SER A 307 19.45 -19.01 6.91
CA SER A 307 19.26 -17.55 6.87
C SER A 307 19.36 -16.97 5.45
N LEU A 308 18.99 -15.69 5.23
CA LEU A 308 19.22 -14.98 3.94
C LEU A 308 20.67 -15.16 3.46
N LEU A 309 21.62 -15.06 4.38
CA LEU A 309 23.04 -15.31 4.15
C LEU A 309 23.32 -16.73 3.63
N SER A 310 22.60 -17.73 4.13
CA SER A 310 22.74 -19.11 3.66
C SER A 310 22.32 -19.27 2.21
N TRP A 311 21.16 -18.74 1.82
CA TRP A 311 20.70 -18.77 0.43
C TRP A 311 21.60 -17.95 -0.49
N LEU A 312 22.05 -16.78 -0.02
CA LEU A 312 22.97 -15.92 -0.76
C LEU A 312 24.31 -16.64 -1.01
N ALA A 313 24.92 -17.21 0.04
CA ALA A 313 26.18 -17.95 -0.06
C ALA A 313 26.06 -19.21 -0.93
N LEU A 314 25.00 -20.00 -0.74
CA LEU A 314 24.73 -21.19 -1.55
C LEU A 314 24.60 -20.82 -3.02
N SER A 315 23.77 -19.82 -3.33
CA SER A 315 23.46 -19.47 -4.70
C SER A 315 24.66 -18.81 -5.39
N ALA A 316 25.42 -17.97 -4.69
CA ALA A 316 26.70 -17.45 -5.18
C ALA A 316 27.73 -18.57 -5.44
N GLY A 317 27.83 -19.55 -4.52
CA GLY A 317 28.69 -20.72 -4.67
C GLY A 317 28.34 -21.56 -5.89
N VAL A 318 27.04 -21.87 -6.08
CA VAL A 318 26.55 -22.61 -7.25
C VAL A 318 26.83 -21.84 -8.54
N LEU A 319 26.57 -20.54 -8.57
CA LEU A 319 26.82 -19.72 -9.76
C LEU A 319 28.30 -19.59 -10.10
N ALA A 320 29.18 -19.48 -9.11
CA ALA A 320 30.62 -19.50 -9.33
C ALA A 320 31.09 -20.86 -9.88
N ALA A 321 30.56 -21.97 -9.36
CA ALA A 321 30.85 -23.30 -9.88
C ALA A 321 30.37 -23.46 -11.33
N VAL A 322 29.15 -23.00 -11.64
CA VAL A 322 28.58 -22.99 -13.00
C VAL A 322 29.42 -22.11 -13.94
N PHE A 323 29.90 -20.96 -13.48
CA PHE A 323 30.79 -20.08 -14.24
C PHE A 323 32.11 -20.77 -14.62
N VAL A 324 32.76 -21.42 -13.66
CA VAL A 324 34.01 -22.17 -13.90
C VAL A 324 33.74 -23.34 -14.85
N ALA A 325 32.66 -24.08 -14.63
CA ALA A 325 32.25 -25.18 -15.50
C ALA A 325 31.98 -24.71 -16.94
N ALA A 326 31.29 -23.58 -17.13
CA ALA A 326 31.08 -22.98 -18.44
C ALA A 326 32.40 -22.59 -19.13
N GLY A 327 33.38 -22.12 -18.36
CA GLY A 327 34.74 -21.87 -18.83
C GLY A 327 35.43 -23.12 -19.37
N VAL A 328 35.35 -24.22 -18.62
CA VAL A 328 35.90 -25.54 -19.00
C VAL A 328 35.18 -26.12 -20.22
N VAL A 329 33.85 -26.14 -20.19
CA VAL A 329 33.01 -26.61 -21.31
C VAL A 329 33.29 -25.81 -22.57
N GLY A 330 33.42 -24.49 -22.48
CA GLY A 330 33.75 -23.65 -23.63
C GLY A 330 35.12 -23.95 -24.26
N ARG A 331 36.05 -24.56 -23.51
CA ARG A 331 37.33 -25.06 -24.04
C ARG A 331 37.18 -26.45 -24.67
N LEU A 332 36.43 -27.35 -24.03
CA LEU A 332 36.26 -28.73 -24.47
C LEU A 332 35.28 -28.89 -25.65
N ARG A 333 34.26 -28.03 -25.72
CA ARG A 333 33.18 -28.08 -26.72
C ARG A 333 32.93 -26.69 -27.34
N PRO A 334 33.84 -26.18 -28.18
CA PRO A 334 33.68 -24.86 -28.82
C PRO A 334 32.40 -24.73 -29.64
N SER A 335 31.89 -25.84 -30.18
CA SER A 335 30.63 -25.89 -30.93
C SER A 335 29.39 -25.49 -30.11
N TRP A 336 29.47 -25.45 -28.78
CA TRP A 336 28.34 -25.02 -27.94
C TRP A 336 28.25 -23.50 -27.78
N ALA A 337 29.31 -22.77 -28.14
CA ALA A 337 29.35 -21.33 -27.97
C ALA A 337 28.30 -20.62 -28.82
N TYR A 338 27.93 -19.42 -28.38
CA TYR A 338 27.07 -18.53 -29.13
C TYR A 338 27.75 -18.12 -30.44
N ALA A 339 27.09 -18.40 -31.56
CA ALA A 339 27.48 -17.91 -32.88
C ALA A 339 26.43 -16.89 -33.31
N ALA A 340 26.85 -15.64 -33.49
CA ALA A 340 25.93 -14.60 -33.94
C ALA A 340 25.41 -14.93 -35.35
N SER A 341 24.09 -14.86 -35.53
CA SER A 341 23.45 -15.05 -36.83
C SER A 341 23.98 -14.00 -37.83
N PRO A 342 24.51 -14.41 -39.00
CA PRO A 342 25.01 -13.47 -40.00
C PRO A 342 23.94 -12.44 -40.39
N GLY A 343 24.23 -11.15 -40.21
CA GLY A 343 23.33 -10.05 -40.58
C GLY A 343 22.27 -9.65 -39.54
N SER A 344 22.15 -10.35 -38.41
CA SER A 344 21.26 -9.93 -37.31
C SER A 344 21.97 -8.95 -36.37
N ALA A 345 21.41 -7.75 -36.19
CA ALA A 345 21.87 -6.79 -35.17
C ALA A 345 21.39 -7.15 -33.75
N ARG A 346 20.55 -8.19 -33.62
CA ARG A 346 19.89 -8.63 -32.37
C ARG A 346 20.69 -9.74 -31.70
N ASP A 347 20.76 -9.71 -30.37
CA ASP A 347 21.42 -10.72 -29.55
C ASP A 347 20.37 -11.61 -28.87
N ASP A 348 20.24 -12.86 -29.34
CA ASP A 348 19.20 -13.77 -28.86
C ASP A 348 19.42 -14.18 -27.39
N ARG A 349 20.66 -14.07 -26.87
CA ARG A 349 20.95 -14.31 -25.45
C ARG A 349 20.22 -13.33 -24.55
N LEU A 350 20.11 -12.07 -24.98
CA LEU A 350 19.40 -11.05 -24.21
C LEU A 350 17.90 -11.29 -24.20
N ASP A 351 17.33 -11.78 -25.30
CA ASP A 351 15.91 -12.15 -25.35
C ASP A 351 15.65 -13.36 -24.44
N LEU A 352 16.46 -14.42 -24.52
CA LEU A 352 16.32 -15.58 -23.64
C LEU A 352 16.41 -15.18 -22.17
N PHE A 353 17.38 -14.33 -21.82
CA PHE A 353 17.59 -13.89 -20.44
C PHE A 353 16.47 -12.98 -19.94
N ARG A 354 15.98 -12.05 -20.77
CA ARG A 354 14.79 -11.24 -20.45
C ARG A 354 13.56 -12.10 -20.25
N GLY A 355 13.40 -13.15 -21.06
CA GLY A 355 12.33 -14.14 -20.95
C GLY A 355 12.35 -14.90 -19.63
N PHE A 356 13.54 -15.27 -19.17
CA PHE A 356 13.73 -15.89 -17.86
C PHE A 356 13.34 -14.94 -16.71
N ILE A 357 13.81 -13.69 -16.75
CA ILE A 357 13.53 -12.72 -15.68
C ILE A 357 12.05 -12.34 -15.63
N ILE A 358 11.41 -12.09 -16.78
CA ILE A 358 10.00 -11.74 -16.79
C ILE A 358 9.12 -12.88 -16.24
N LEU A 359 9.54 -14.14 -16.44
CA LEU A 359 8.84 -15.28 -15.85
C LEU A 359 8.96 -15.30 -14.32
N ALA A 360 10.17 -15.03 -13.80
CA ALA A 360 10.38 -14.91 -12.36
C ALA A 360 9.46 -13.84 -11.75
N VAL A 361 9.32 -12.69 -12.42
CA VAL A 361 8.38 -11.63 -12.01
C VAL A 361 6.94 -12.12 -11.99
N VAL A 362 6.47 -12.81 -13.05
CA VAL A 362 5.12 -13.38 -13.10
C VAL A 362 4.89 -14.38 -11.96
N ILE A 363 5.86 -15.24 -11.67
CA ILE A 363 5.77 -16.22 -10.57
C ILE A 363 5.65 -15.50 -9.22
N THR A 364 6.48 -14.48 -8.99
CA THR A 364 6.46 -13.72 -7.73
C THR A 364 5.17 -12.94 -7.55
N HIS A 365 4.62 -12.34 -8.60
CA HIS A 365 3.38 -11.54 -8.52
C HIS A 365 2.09 -12.35 -8.39
N VAL A 366 2.13 -13.66 -8.68
CA VAL A 366 0.95 -14.54 -8.49
C VAL A 366 0.76 -14.92 -7.01
N GLU A 367 1.78 -14.75 -6.17
CA GLU A 367 1.72 -14.92 -4.71
C GLU A 367 1.11 -16.26 -4.22
N LEU A 368 1.45 -17.36 -4.91
CA LEU A 368 1.05 -18.72 -4.51
C LEU A 368 2.23 -19.53 -3.98
N ALA A 369 1.95 -20.40 -3.00
CA ALA A 369 2.89 -21.43 -2.56
C ALA A 369 3.19 -22.43 -3.67
N GLY A 370 4.45 -22.79 -3.87
CA GLY A 370 4.77 -23.88 -4.76
C GLY A 370 6.25 -23.96 -5.12
N PRO A 371 6.64 -24.99 -5.88
CA PRO A 371 8.04 -25.17 -6.25
C PRO A 371 8.59 -24.01 -7.09
N TYR A 372 7.75 -23.39 -7.93
CA TYR A 372 8.15 -22.22 -8.73
C TYR A 372 8.47 -21.01 -7.86
N SER A 373 7.56 -20.64 -6.96
CA SER A 373 7.75 -19.49 -6.07
C SER A 373 8.84 -19.76 -5.05
N TYR A 374 8.96 -20.98 -4.50
CA TYR A 374 10.06 -21.35 -3.60
C TYR A 374 11.44 -21.11 -4.23
N VAL A 375 11.66 -21.63 -5.44
CA VAL A 375 12.94 -21.44 -6.15
C VAL A 375 13.15 -19.97 -6.52
N THR A 376 12.11 -19.30 -7.02
CA THR A 376 12.20 -17.92 -7.49
C THR A 376 12.47 -16.96 -6.33
N VAL A 377 11.75 -17.09 -5.22
CA VAL A 377 11.90 -16.21 -4.06
C VAL A 377 13.21 -16.48 -3.34
N ASN A 378 13.57 -17.75 -3.09
CA ASN A 378 14.75 -18.07 -2.29
C ASN A 378 16.06 -18.02 -3.09
N ALA A 379 16.15 -18.71 -4.22
CA ALA A 379 17.39 -18.79 -4.99
C ALA A 379 17.61 -17.56 -5.86
N LEU A 380 16.59 -17.12 -6.62
CA LEU A 380 16.73 -15.93 -7.45
C LEU A 380 16.64 -14.67 -6.60
N GLY A 381 15.64 -14.54 -5.73
CA GLY A 381 15.46 -13.36 -4.89
C GLY A 381 16.58 -13.13 -3.86
N ALA A 382 17.42 -14.12 -3.55
CA ALA A 382 18.63 -13.89 -2.77
C ALA A 382 19.74 -13.18 -3.56
N ILE A 383 19.86 -13.42 -4.87
CA ILE A 383 20.93 -12.84 -5.70
C ILE A 383 20.43 -11.67 -6.53
N THR A 384 19.24 -11.74 -7.13
CA THR A 384 18.76 -10.66 -8.00
C THR A 384 17.25 -10.64 -8.13
N GLY A 385 16.70 -9.43 -8.27
CA GLY A 385 15.27 -9.20 -8.48
C GLY A 385 15.00 -8.35 -9.71
N ALA A 386 14.14 -7.33 -9.54
CA ALA A 386 13.75 -6.44 -10.63
C ALA A 386 14.91 -5.59 -11.19
N GLU A 387 15.99 -5.37 -10.43
CA GLU A 387 17.12 -4.55 -10.89
C GLU A 387 17.79 -5.09 -12.17
N MET A 388 17.79 -6.42 -12.37
CA MET A 388 18.32 -7.02 -13.59
C MET A 388 17.46 -6.67 -14.81
N PHE A 389 16.14 -6.60 -14.64
CA PHE A 389 15.24 -6.17 -15.70
C PHE A 389 15.48 -4.70 -16.10
N VAL A 390 15.74 -3.83 -15.11
CA VAL A 390 16.10 -2.42 -15.31
C VAL A 390 17.45 -2.28 -16.03
N LEU A 391 18.48 -2.99 -15.58
CA LEU A 391 19.81 -3.00 -16.21
C LEU A 391 19.73 -3.46 -17.67
N LEU A 392 19.07 -4.60 -17.94
CA LEU A 392 18.97 -5.15 -19.30
C LEU A 392 18.19 -4.23 -20.24
N SER A 393 17.18 -3.53 -19.74
CA SER A 393 16.45 -2.54 -20.52
C SER A 393 17.37 -1.40 -20.95
N GLY A 394 18.25 -0.93 -20.05
CA GLY A 394 19.32 0.00 -20.38
C GLY A 394 20.30 -0.57 -21.42
N VAL A 395 20.75 -1.82 -21.25
CA VAL A 395 21.65 -2.49 -22.21
C VAL A 395 21.04 -2.52 -23.61
N VAL A 396 19.79 -2.95 -23.75
CA VAL A 396 19.11 -3.01 -25.05
C VAL A 396 19.01 -1.63 -25.69
N LEU A 397 18.64 -0.59 -24.92
CA LEU A 397 18.55 0.78 -25.42
C LEU A 397 19.91 1.35 -25.85
N GLY A 398 20.96 1.14 -25.05
CA GLY A 398 22.32 1.55 -25.38
C GLY A 398 22.85 0.86 -26.63
N MET A 399 22.51 -0.42 -26.83
CA MET A 399 22.92 -1.20 -27.99
C MET A 399 22.32 -0.73 -29.32
N VAL A 400 21.05 -0.31 -29.31
CA VAL A 400 20.32 0.06 -30.53
C VAL A 400 20.49 1.51 -30.92
N TRP A 401 21.02 2.36 -30.02
CA TRP A 401 21.19 3.79 -30.26
C TRP A 401 22.01 4.08 -31.52
N ARG A 402 23.28 3.65 -31.58
CA ARG A 402 24.17 3.92 -32.73
C ARG A 402 23.62 3.42 -34.07
N PRO A 403 23.14 2.16 -34.18
CA PRO A 403 22.49 1.70 -35.41
C PRO A 403 21.28 2.53 -35.82
N THR A 404 20.52 3.07 -34.86
CA THR A 404 19.35 3.91 -35.12
C THR A 404 19.76 5.30 -35.57
N VAL A 405 20.71 5.94 -34.87
CA VAL A 405 21.25 7.25 -35.24
C VAL A 405 21.88 7.22 -36.63
N ALA A 406 22.61 6.16 -36.97
CA ALA A 406 23.19 5.99 -38.31
C ALA A 406 22.13 5.88 -39.42
N LYS A 407 20.92 5.39 -39.11
CA LYS A 407 19.82 5.21 -40.07
C LYS A 407 18.93 6.44 -40.21
N VAL A 408 18.57 7.10 -39.11
CA VAL A 408 17.54 8.15 -39.09
C VAL A 408 18.03 9.50 -38.52
N GLY A 409 19.28 9.57 -38.06
CA GLY A 409 19.83 10.75 -37.40
C GLY A 409 19.50 10.83 -35.91
N ALA A 410 20.28 11.63 -35.16
CA ALA A 410 20.20 11.70 -33.71
C ALA A 410 18.87 12.26 -33.19
N TRP A 411 18.34 13.30 -33.86
CA TRP A 411 17.06 13.90 -33.46
C TRP A 411 15.89 12.93 -33.65
N ALA A 412 15.77 12.29 -34.81
CA ALA A 412 14.70 11.33 -35.08
C ALA A 412 14.80 10.10 -34.16
N ALA A 413 16.01 9.65 -33.83
CA ALA A 413 16.23 8.60 -32.83
C ALA A 413 15.73 9.04 -31.44
N SER A 414 16.05 10.26 -30.99
CA SER A 414 15.51 10.82 -29.74
C SER A 414 13.98 10.87 -29.73
N VAL A 415 13.36 11.35 -30.82
CA VAL A 415 11.90 11.43 -30.96
C VAL A 415 11.26 10.03 -30.90
N ALA A 416 11.88 9.01 -31.52
CA ALA A 416 11.39 7.64 -31.44
C ALA A 416 11.41 7.09 -30.00
N MET A 417 12.43 7.44 -29.23
CA MET A 417 12.53 7.06 -27.81
C MET A 417 11.51 7.79 -26.93
N TRP A 418 11.28 9.09 -27.15
CA TRP A 418 10.21 9.81 -26.46
C TRP A 418 8.81 9.31 -26.82
N LYS A 419 8.58 8.93 -28.09
CA LYS A 419 7.33 8.25 -28.48
C LYS A 419 7.14 6.94 -27.73
N ARG A 420 8.23 6.19 -27.51
CA ARG A 420 8.20 4.98 -26.67
C ARG A 420 7.91 5.31 -25.20
N ALA A 421 8.55 6.32 -24.62
CA ALA A 421 8.28 6.78 -23.25
C ALA A 421 6.80 7.19 -23.07
N ARG A 422 6.26 7.97 -24.02
CA ARG A 422 4.84 8.32 -24.06
C ARG A 422 3.95 7.07 -24.14
N LYS A 423 4.31 6.08 -24.96
CA LYS A 423 3.54 4.83 -25.07
C LYS A 423 3.53 4.07 -23.75
N LEU A 424 4.67 3.99 -23.04
CA LEU A 424 4.74 3.39 -21.72
C LEU A 424 3.82 4.12 -20.74
N TYR A 425 3.92 5.45 -20.67
CA TYR A 425 3.10 6.27 -19.78
C TYR A 425 1.61 6.08 -20.01
N LEU A 426 1.16 6.16 -21.26
CA LEU A 426 -0.24 5.94 -21.62
C LEU A 426 -0.70 4.51 -21.33
N THR A 427 0.20 3.52 -21.51
CA THR A 427 -0.10 2.12 -21.15
C THR A 427 -0.29 2.00 -19.65
N THR A 428 0.55 2.64 -18.83
CA THR A 428 0.39 2.67 -17.37
C THR A 428 -0.95 3.26 -16.97
N LEU A 429 -1.28 4.47 -17.43
CA LEU A 429 -2.58 5.09 -17.13
C LEU A 429 -3.75 4.21 -17.55
N THR A 430 -3.64 3.55 -18.70
CA THR A 430 -4.69 2.63 -19.19
C THR A 430 -4.83 1.41 -18.28
N VAL A 431 -3.74 0.81 -17.81
CA VAL A 431 -3.78 -0.33 -16.90
C VAL A 431 -4.36 0.07 -15.55
N VAL A 432 -3.95 1.21 -14.99
CA VAL A 432 -4.49 1.75 -13.73
C VAL A 432 -6.00 1.95 -13.84
N ALA A 433 -6.46 2.64 -14.89
CA ALA A 433 -7.89 2.84 -15.12
C ALA A 433 -8.64 1.52 -15.35
N LEU A 434 -8.07 0.58 -16.11
CA LEU A 434 -8.71 -0.71 -16.39
C LEU A 434 -8.87 -1.55 -15.13
N VAL A 435 -7.85 -1.62 -14.26
CA VAL A 435 -7.92 -2.37 -13.00
C VAL A 435 -9.02 -1.79 -12.12
N TYR A 436 -9.09 -0.47 -11.97
CA TYR A 436 -10.17 0.18 -11.24
C TYR A 436 -11.55 -0.14 -11.84
N LEU A 437 -11.72 0.01 -13.16
CA LEU A 437 -13.00 -0.29 -13.82
C LEU A 437 -13.41 -1.76 -13.68
N VAL A 438 -12.46 -2.69 -13.62
CA VAL A 438 -12.73 -4.11 -13.33
C VAL A 438 -13.15 -4.30 -11.88
N GLY A 439 -12.58 -3.56 -10.93
CA GLY A 439 -12.98 -3.58 -9.52
C GLY A 439 -14.39 -3.06 -9.25
N LEU A 440 -15.00 -2.33 -10.20
CA LEU A 440 -16.42 -1.95 -10.13
C LEU A 440 -17.37 -3.12 -10.41
N LEU A 441 -16.86 -4.28 -10.89
CA LEU A 441 -17.67 -5.45 -11.14
C LEU A 441 -17.89 -6.22 -9.82
N PRO A 442 -19.14 -6.49 -9.41
CA PRO A 442 -19.43 -7.10 -8.11
C PRO A 442 -18.94 -8.54 -7.95
N LEU A 443 -18.48 -9.17 -9.03
CA LEU A 443 -17.98 -10.54 -9.06
C LEU A 443 -16.44 -10.61 -9.04
N VAL A 444 -15.74 -9.48 -8.99
CA VAL A 444 -14.28 -9.42 -9.10
C VAL A 444 -13.71 -8.57 -7.97
N ASP A 445 -12.99 -9.21 -7.07
CA ASP A 445 -12.18 -8.55 -6.07
C ASP A 445 -10.82 -8.14 -6.66
N THR A 446 -10.59 -6.85 -6.81
CA THR A 446 -9.30 -6.32 -7.28
C THR A 446 -8.33 -5.99 -6.14
N SER A 447 -8.72 -6.16 -4.87
CA SER A 447 -7.88 -5.88 -3.70
C SER A 447 -6.50 -6.55 -3.80
N VAL A 448 -6.46 -7.77 -4.35
CA VAL A 448 -5.22 -8.54 -4.63
C VAL A 448 -4.14 -7.76 -5.38
N VAL A 449 -4.52 -6.75 -6.17
CA VAL A 449 -3.57 -5.85 -6.85
C VAL A 449 -3.71 -4.38 -6.46
N THR A 450 -4.83 -3.95 -5.85
CA THR A 450 -5.10 -2.56 -5.47
C THR A 450 -4.78 -2.23 -4.01
N THR A 451 -4.49 -3.23 -3.17
CA THR A 451 -3.97 -3.04 -1.82
C THR A 451 -2.58 -3.65 -1.68
N PHE A 452 -1.82 -3.19 -0.69
CA PHE A 452 -0.53 -3.76 -0.35
C PHE A 452 -0.42 -3.94 1.16
N THR A 453 -0.12 -5.15 1.61
CA THR A 453 0.20 -5.43 3.01
C THR A 453 1.70 -5.36 3.20
N ASP A 454 2.16 -4.51 4.14
CA ASP A 454 3.56 -4.48 4.54
C ASP A 454 3.96 -5.79 5.20
N ARG A 455 5.19 -6.22 4.92
CA ARG A 455 5.75 -7.49 5.40
C ARG A 455 6.85 -7.27 6.46
N GLY A 456 7.01 -6.04 6.96
CA GLY A 456 8.06 -5.66 7.92
C GLY A 456 9.47 -5.58 7.31
N THR A 457 9.58 -5.75 5.98
CA THR A 457 10.88 -5.81 5.27
C THR A 457 11.32 -4.45 4.70
N GLY A 458 10.49 -3.42 4.86
CA GLY A 458 10.72 -2.04 4.40
C GLY A 458 11.42 -1.15 5.43
N THR A 459 11.38 0.16 5.21
CA THR A 459 12.01 1.17 6.09
C THR A 459 11.37 1.26 7.48
N GLY A 460 10.07 0.93 7.59
CA GLY A 460 9.35 0.86 8.87
C GLY A 460 9.68 -0.39 9.71
N GLY A 461 10.40 -1.37 9.16
CA GLY A 461 10.77 -2.61 9.83
C GLY A 461 9.57 -3.43 10.34
N ASP A 462 9.81 -4.35 11.25
CA ASP A 462 8.78 -5.24 11.82
C ASP A 462 7.61 -4.48 12.48
N ALA A 463 7.82 -3.21 12.86
CA ALA A 463 6.82 -2.39 13.54
C ALA A 463 5.59 -2.03 12.68
N VAL A 464 5.71 -2.11 11.35
CA VAL A 464 4.61 -1.84 10.41
C VAL A 464 4.14 -3.11 9.69
N ALA A 465 4.66 -4.28 10.06
CA ALA A 465 4.23 -5.55 9.49
C ALA A 465 2.72 -5.76 9.69
N GLY A 466 2.03 -6.20 8.64
CA GLY A 466 0.58 -6.38 8.64
C GLY A 466 -0.23 -5.12 8.30
N GLN A 467 0.40 -3.94 8.20
CA GLN A 467 -0.30 -2.72 7.78
C GLN A 467 -0.74 -2.83 6.32
N VAL A 468 -2.03 -2.60 6.05
CA VAL A 468 -2.60 -2.61 4.70
C VAL A 468 -2.72 -1.18 4.17
N TYR A 469 -2.13 -0.93 3.01
CA TYR A 469 -2.21 0.32 2.28
C TYR A 469 -3.17 0.20 1.10
N ASP A 470 -4.04 1.19 0.94
CA ASP A 470 -4.81 1.38 -0.29
C ASP A 470 -3.93 2.06 -1.35
N LEU A 471 -3.80 1.41 -2.52
CA LEU A 471 -3.01 1.92 -3.65
C LEU A 471 -3.87 2.69 -4.66
N TYR A 472 -5.18 2.81 -4.42
CA TYR A 472 -6.11 3.58 -5.24
C TYR A 472 -6.82 4.67 -4.42
N PRO A 473 -6.07 5.47 -3.62
CA PRO A 473 -6.70 6.47 -2.77
C PRO A 473 -7.48 7.47 -3.61
N ASN A 474 -8.71 7.75 -3.20
CA ASN A 474 -9.62 8.70 -3.85
C ASN A 474 -9.93 8.41 -5.33
N VAL A 475 -9.73 7.18 -5.80
CA VAL A 475 -10.00 6.84 -7.20
C VAL A 475 -11.46 7.12 -7.60
N ASP A 476 -12.41 6.96 -6.68
CA ASP A 476 -13.84 7.23 -6.91
C ASP A 476 -14.12 8.70 -7.21
N ALA A 477 -13.27 9.61 -6.74
CA ALA A 477 -13.38 11.03 -7.03
C ALA A 477 -13.07 11.35 -8.52
N LEU A 478 -12.47 10.42 -9.27
CA LEU A 478 -12.34 10.52 -10.74
C LEU A 478 -13.67 10.35 -11.49
N LEU A 479 -14.63 9.64 -10.90
CA LEU A 479 -15.94 9.39 -11.51
C LEU A 479 -16.99 10.45 -11.17
N ARG A 480 -16.73 11.29 -10.16
CA ARG A 480 -17.57 12.45 -9.85
C ARG A 480 -17.57 13.43 -11.04
N LEU A 481 -18.71 14.07 -11.31
CA LEU A 481 -18.87 14.98 -12.44
C LEU A 481 -19.16 16.41 -11.91
N PRO A 482 -18.22 17.37 -12.02
CA PRO A 482 -16.86 17.24 -12.61
C PRO A 482 -15.87 16.47 -11.71
N PRO A 483 -14.81 15.86 -12.28
CA PRO A 483 -13.84 15.10 -11.50
C PRO A 483 -13.01 16.04 -10.62
N GLU A 484 -12.71 15.60 -9.41
CA GLU A 484 -11.99 16.42 -8.45
C GLU A 484 -10.51 16.57 -8.87
N GLY A 485 -10.02 17.81 -8.87
CA GLY A 485 -8.72 18.14 -9.47
C GLY A 485 -7.53 17.42 -8.83
N TYR A 486 -7.60 17.13 -7.52
CA TYR A 486 -6.54 16.39 -6.82
C TYR A 486 -6.50 14.92 -7.23
N ALA A 487 -7.64 14.27 -7.45
CA ALA A 487 -7.71 12.87 -7.90
C ALA A 487 -7.19 12.74 -9.33
N VAL A 488 -7.54 13.69 -10.22
CA VAL A 488 -6.97 13.77 -11.58
C VAL A 488 -5.44 13.94 -11.52
N ARG A 489 -4.94 14.79 -10.62
CA ARG A 489 -3.49 14.95 -10.40
C ARG A 489 -2.86 13.65 -9.91
N GLN A 490 -3.45 12.97 -8.94
CA GLN A 490 -2.98 11.69 -8.41
C GLN A 490 -2.88 10.63 -9.52
N PHE A 491 -3.92 10.51 -10.35
CA PHE A 491 -3.94 9.61 -11.50
C PHE A 491 -2.85 9.94 -12.53
N LEU A 492 -2.75 11.21 -12.95
CA LEU A 492 -1.77 11.63 -13.96
C LEU A 492 -0.32 11.54 -13.48
N LEU A 493 -0.09 11.73 -12.19
CA LEU A 493 1.23 11.60 -11.57
C LEU A 493 1.55 10.17 -11.12
N LEU A 494 0.70 9.18 -11.41
CA LEU A 494 0.91 7.78 -11.01
C LEU A 494 1.07 7.60 -9.50
N GLN A 495 0.30 8.36 -8.72
CA GLN A 495 0.16 8.18 -7.26
C GLN A 495 -0.83 7.07 -6.90
N MET A 496 -1.47 6.49 -7.91
CA MET A 496 -2.35 5.33 -7.81
C MET A 496 -1.99 4.31 -8.89
N GLY A 497 -2.07 3.03 -8.55
CA GLY A 497 -1.79 1.95 -9.48
C GLY A 497 -1.65 0.59 -8.81
N PRO A 498 -1.71 -0.50 -9.61
CA PRO A 498 -1.61 -1.83 -9.04
C PRO A 498 -0.15 -2.14 -8.70
N TRP A 499 0.13 -2.64 -7.48
CA TRP A 499 1.51 -2.81 -7.00
C TRP A 499 2.40 -3.65 -7.94
N VAL A 500 1.82 -4.68 -8.57
CA VAL A 500 2.49 -5.55 -9.56
C VAL A 500 2.99 -4.81 -10.80
N PHE A 501 2.53 -3.57 -11.03
CA PHE A 501 2.84 -2.75 -12.20
C PHE A 501 3.60 -1.45 -11.88
N ASN A 502 3.87 -1.15 -10.61
CA ASN A 502 4.44 0.14 -10.16
C ASN A 502 5.81 0.47 -10.78
N ILE A 503 6.63 -0.55 -11.08
CA ILE A 503 7.93 -0.37 -11.75
C ILE A 503 7.81 0.30 -13.14
N MET A 504 6.62 0.31 -13.75
CA MET A 504 6.43 0.99 -15.03
C MET A 504 6.63 2.50 -14.91
N GLY A 505 6.27 3.12 -13.78
CA GLY A 505 6.52 4.54 -13.52
C GLY A 505 8.01 4.87 -13.65
N LEU A 506 8.87 4.06 -13.03
CA LEU A 506 10.33 4.18 -13.14
C LEU A 506 10.77 4.15 -14.61
N PHE A 507 10.27 3.19 -15.41
CA PHE A 507 10.62 3.09 -16.82
C PHE A 507 10.15 4.29 -17.65
N VAL A 508 9.03 4.92 -17.32
CA VAL A 508 8.55 6.14 -17.98
C VAL A 508 9.57 7.26 -17.79
N VAL A 509 9.98 7.52 -16.54
CA VAL A 509 10.93 8.59 -16.21
C VAL A 509 12.30 8.31 -16.82
N LEU A 510 12.83 7.10 -16.64
CA LEU A 510 14.13 6.71 -17.22
C LEU A 510 14.13 6.79 -18.74
N SER A 511 13.05 6.34 -19.40
CA SER A 511 12.92 6.42 -20.87
C SER A 511 12.83 7.85 -21.37
N LEU A 512 12.22 8.76 -20.59
CA LEU A 512 12.13 10.19 -20.92
C LEU A 512 13.51 10.86 -20.93
N VAL A 513 14.36 10.52 -19.95
CA VAL A 513 15.73 11.06 -19.81
C VAL A 513 16.73 10.37 -20.76
N THR A 514 16.42 9.15 -21.23
CA THR A 514 17.36 8.34 -22.01
C THR A 514 17.96 9.05 -23.24
N PRO A 515 17.23 9.85 -24.05
CA PRO A 515 17.82 10.53 -25.19
C PRO A 515 18.93 11.53 -24.81
N LEU A 516 18.80 12.20 -23.66
CA LEU A 516 19.85 13.08 -23.14
C LEU A 516 21.06 12.25 -22.69
N ALA A 517 20.82 11.19 -21.91
CA ALA A 517 21.86 10.28 -21.46
C ALA A 517 22.64 9.67 -22.65
N MET A 518 21.95 9.23 -23.70
CA MET A 518 22.59 8.64 -24.87
C MET A 518 23.40 9.64 -25.69
N ARG A 519 23.00 10.92 -25.73
CA ARG A 519 23.84 11.96 -26.35
C ARG A 519 25.15 12.17 -25.59
N LEU A 520 25.13 12.14 -24.25
CA LEU A 520 26.35 12.20 -23.44
C LEU A 520 27.26 10.99 -23.70
N VAL A 521 26.67 9.79 -23.71
CA VAL A 521 27.39 8.54 -23.95
C VAL A 521 28.00 8.51 -25.37
N ASP A 522 27.25 8.92 -26.39
CA ASP A 522 27.74 8.93 -27.77
C ASP A 522 28.80 10.01 -28.01
N ALA A 523 28.73 11.13 -27.29
CA ALA A 523 29.78 12.17 -27.24
C ALA A 523 31.05 11.74 -26.47
N GLY A 524 31.12 10.50 -25.98
CA GLY A 524 32.26 9.99 -25.21
C GLY A 524 32.30 10.47 -23.75
N ARG A 525 31.26 11.16 -23.28
CA ARG A 525 31.11 11.69 -21.91
C ARG A 525 30.33 10.73 -21.00
N TRP A 526 30.44 9.42 -21.24
CA TRP A 526 29.78 8.38 -20.45
C TRP A 526 30.18 8.43 -18.96
N TRP A 527 31.39 8.88 -18.65
CA TRP A 527 31.88 9.02 -17.28
C TRP A 527 31.12 10.11 -16.50
N LEU A 528 30.68 11.19 -17.16
CA LEU A 528 29.82 12.21 -16.54
C LEU A 528 28.46 11.59 -16.17
N LEU A 529 27.86 10.82 -17.07
CA LEU A 529 26.61 10.12 -16.79
C LEU A 529 26.75 9.21 -15.57
N LEU A 530 27.80 8.39 -15.50
CA LEU A 530 28.02 7.49 -14.37
C LEU A 530 28.37 8.25 -13.08
N ALA A 531 29.18 9.31 -13.15
CA ALA A 531 29.52 10.12 -11.98
C ALA A 531 28.28 10.81 -11.39
N THR A 532 27.44 11.41 -12.24
CA THR A 532 26.15 11.98 -11.81
C THR A 532 25.23 10.89 -11.27
N SER A 533 25.15 9.74 -11.94
CA SER A 533 24.32 8.62 -11.50
C SER A 533 24.72 8.10 -10.12
N TRP A 534 26.03 7.95 -9.84
CA TRP A 534 26.51 7.55 -8.51
C TRP A 534 26.34 8.65 -7.46
N ALA A 535 26.45 9.93 -7.83
CA ALA A 535 26.18 11.04 -6.91
C ALA A 535 24.72 11.08 -6.48
N LEU A 536 23.78 10.85 -7.42
CA LEU A 536 22.36 10.71 -7.12
C LEU A 536 22.07 9.50 -6.23
N TYR A 537 22.68 8.36 -6.54
CA TYR A 537 22.58 7.15 -5.70
C TYR A 537 23.10 7.39 -4.27
N ALA A 538 24.21 8.12 -4.12
CA ALA A 538 24.75 8.46 -2.81
C ALA A 538 23.85 9.46 -2.06
N TRP A 539 23.23 10.41 -2.78
CA TRP A 539 22.28 11.34 -2.19
C TRP A 539 21.05 10.59 -1.65
N GLU A 540 20.49 9.68 -2.45
CA GLU A 540 19.41 8.81 -2.02
C GLU A 540 19.74 8.11 -0.71
N TRP A 541 20.91 7.47 -0.65
CA TRP A 541 21.32 6.73 0.53
C TRP A 541 21.52 7.61 1.77
N LEU A 542 22.00 8.84 1.60
CA LEU A 542 22.36 9.72 2.71
C LEU A 542 21.20 10.59 3.22
N ALA A 543 20.21 10.88 2.38
CA ALA A 543 19.18 11.86 2.68
C ALA A 543 17.75 11.38 2.44
N ASP A 544 17.55 10.25 1.76
CA ASP A 544 16.23 9.67 1.43
C ASP A 544 15.22 10.72 0.90
N PRO A 545 15.58 11.48 -0.16
CA PRO A 545 14.76 12.57 -0.65
C PRO A 545 13.50 12.06 -1.36
N ASP A 546 12.32 12.39 -0.85
CA ASP A 546 11.04 12.19 -1.54
C ASP A 546 10.93 13.13 -2.76
N LEU A 547 11.35 12.66 -3.93
CA LEU A 547 11.47 13.49 -5.14
C LEU A 547 10.21 13.52 -5.97
N LEU A 548 9.54 12.38 -6.08
CA LEU A 548 8.35 12.23 -6.89
C LEU A 548 7.21 11.72 -6.02
N PRO A 549 6.05 12.39 -6.02
CA PRO A 549 4.92 12.00 -5.19
C PRO A 549 4.20 10.74 -5.71
N SER A 550 4.83 9.99 -6.60
CA SER A 550 4.29 8.84 -7.32
C SER A 550 4.67 7.55 -6.62
N GLN A 551 3.80 6.53 -6.62
CA GLN A 551 4.06 5.24 -5.96
C GLN A 551 5.32 4.51 -6.41
N LEU A 552 5.90 4.91 -7.56
CA LEU A 552 7.17 4.36 -7.99
C LEU A 552 8.30 4.70 -7.02
N ASP A 553 8.29 5.88 -6.38
CA ASP A 553 9.41 6.36 -5.57
C ASP A 553 9.45 5.64 -4.23
N ASP A 554 8.26 5.33 -3.67
CA ASP A 554 8.12 4.54 -2.44
C ASP A 554 8.69 3.12 -2.55
N VAL A 555 8.56 2.49 -3.73
CA VAL A 555 8.94 1.07 -3.94
C VAL A 555 10.26 0.93 -4.70
N PHE A 556 10.49 1.81 -5.68
CA PHE A 556 11.64 1.80 -6.57
C PHE A 556 12.28 3.19 -6.65
N PRO A 557 12.89 3.68 -5.55
CA PRO A 557 13.34 5.06 -5.48
C PRO A 557 14.20 5.46 -6.68
N LEU A 558 13.78 6.51 -7.38
CA LEU A 558 14.28 6.84 -8.71
C LEU A 558 15.80 7.03 -8.70
N LEU A 559 16.33 7.71 -7.67
CA LEU A 559 17.74 8.04 -7.57
C LEU A 559 18.63 6.82 -7.34
N ALA A 560 18.15 5.83 -6.58
CA ALA A 560 18.83 4.56 -6.41
C ALA A 560 18.78 3.74 -7.71
N TRP A 561 17.58 3.51 -8.24
CA TRP A 561 17.36 2.55 -9.32
C TRP A 561 17.88 3.01 -10.69
N GLN A 562 18.02 4.32 -10.92
CA GLN A 562 18.62 4.83 -12.15
C GLN A 562 20.08 4.38 -12.34
N VAL A 563 20.80 4.00 -11.27
CA VAL A 563 22.20 3.53 -11.38
C VAL A 563 22.33 2.26 -12.21
N ALA A 564 21.43 1.29 -12.01
CA ALA A 564 21.40 0.04 -12.77
C ALA A 564 21.12 0.32 -14.26
N PHE A 565 20.18 1.23 -14.54
CA PHE A 565 19.81 1.63 -15.89
C PHE A 565 20.94 2.38 -16.60
N ALA A 566 21.58 3.34 -15.93
CA ALA A 566 22.68 4.13 -16.47
C ALA A 566 23.89 3.25 -16.83
N HIS A 567 24.25 2.29 -15.96
CA HIS A 567 25.26 1.28 -16.29
C HIS A 567 24.82 0.44 -17.50
N GLY A 568 23.55 0.03 -17.55
CA GLY A 568 22.98 -0.66 -18.69
C GLY A 568 23.21 0.10 -20.01
N LEU A 569 22.88 1.39 -20.07
CA LEU A 569 23.07 2.22 -21.27
C LEU A 569 24.54 2.24 -21.74
N VAL A 570 25.48 2.46 -20.80
CA VAL A 570 26.91 2.53 -21.10
C VAL A 570 27.45 1.16 -21.54
N LEU A 571 27.09 0.09 -20.83
CA LEU A 571 27.48 -1.28 -21.17
C LEU A 571 26.93 -1.68 -22.54
N GLY A 572 25.67 -1.36 -22.84
CA GLY A 572 25.05 -1.64 -24.13
C GLY A 572 25.74 -0.91 -25.29
N HIS A 573 26.06 0.37 -25.10
CA HIS A 573 26.74 1.18 -26.11
C HIS A 573 28.19 0.73 -26.37
N HIS A 574 28.90 0.33 -25.32
CA HIS A 574 30.30 -0.12 -25.40
C HIS A 574 30.47 -1.64 -25.40
N ARG A 575 29.41 -2.42 -25.64
CA ARG A 575 29.38 -3.88 -25.44
C ARG A 575 30.53 -4.63 -26.08
N ALA A 576 30.94 -4.24 -27.29
CA ALA A 576 31.99 -4.92 -28.03
C ALA A 576 33.36 -4.72 -27.37
N ARG A 577 33.64 -3.50 -26.89
CA ARG A 577 34.86 -3.18 -26.14
C ARG A 577 34.87 -3.84 -24.77
N VAL A 578 33.73 -3.80 -24.06
CA VAL A 578 33.58 -4.45 -22.75
C VAL A 578 33.78 -5.96 -22.89
N THR A 579 33.12 -6.60 -23.86
CA THR A 579 33.30 -8.04 -24.12
C THR A 579 34.74 -8.36 -24.48
N ALA A 580 35.39 -7.58 -25.36
CA ALA A 580 36.80 -7.79 -25.71
C ALA A 580 37.73 -7.66 -24.50
N ALA A 581 37.49 -6.68 -23.62
CA ALA A 581 38.25 -6.49 -22.40
C ALA A 581 38.06 -7.66 -21.42
N LEU A 582 36.81 -8.06 -21.14
CA LEU A 582 36.48 -9.14 -20.20
C LEU A 582 36.96 -10.52 -20.70
N THR A 583 37.02 -10.73 -22.01
CA THR A 583 37.49 -11.98 -22.62
C THR A 583 38.99 -12.03 -22.91
N SER A 584 39.71 -10.93 -22.66
CA SER A 584 41.18 -10.90 -22.75
C SER A 584 41.81 -11.80 -21.68
N ARG A 585 43.10 -12.16 -21.81
CA ARG A 585 43.79 -13.00 -20.81
C ARG A 585 43.72 -12.39 -19.40
N LEU A 586 44.01 -11.09 -19.30
CA LEU A 586 43.93 -10.35 -18.04
C LEU A 586 42.48 -10.25 -17.56
N GLY A 587 41.54 -9.92 -18.47
CA GLY A 587 40.12 -9.82 -18.16
C GLY A 587 39.54 -11.12 -17.62
N LEU A 588 39.92 -12.27 -18.20
CA LEU A 588 39.48 -13.58 -17.72
C LEU A 588 40.02 -13.87 -16.32
N VAL A 589 41.29 -13.55 -16.04
CA VAL A 589 41.88 -13.72 -14.70
C VAL A 589 41.13 -12.85 -13.70
N VAL A 590 41.02 -11.54 -13.97
CA VAL A 590 40.34 -10.58 -13.07
C VAL A 590 38.89 -10.99 -12.84
N THR A 591 38.14 -11.29 -13.90
CA THR A 591 36.72 -11.67 -13.80
C THR A 591 36.56 -12.97 -13.02
N SER A 592 37.41 -13.97 -13.27
CA SER A 592 37.35 -15.24 -12.53
C SER A 592 37.69 -15.04 -11.05
N THR A 593 38.70 -14.22 -10.74
CA THR A 593 39.06 -13.87 -9.36
C THR A 593 37.94 -13.13 -8.66
N LEU A 594 37.26 -12.19 -9.32
CA LEU A 594 36.12 -11.46 -8.73
C LEU A 594 34.92 -12.38 -8.48
N VAL A 595 34.53 -13.20 -9.47
CA VAL A 595 33.41 -14.15 -9.33
C VAL A 595 33.68 -15.17 -8.24
N VAL A 596 34.83 -15.85 -8.29
CA VAL A 596 35.17 -16.86 -7.28
C VAL A 596 35.43 -16.22 -5.91
N GLY A 597 36.13 -15.09 -5.88
CA GLY A 597 36.42 -14.35 -4.65
C GLY A 597 35.15 -13.86 -3.95
N TYR A 598 34.16 -13.38 -4.71
CA TYR A 598 32.87 -12.97 -4.14
C TYR A 598 32.11 -14.15 -3.52
N ALA A 599 32.00 -15.27 -4.25
CA ALA A 599 31.36 -16.47 -3.72
C ALA A 599 32.09 -17.04 -2.49
N LEU A 600 33.42 -17.02 -2.48
CA LEU A 600 34.22 -17.41 -1.31
C LEU A 600 34.05 -16.43 -0.14
N ALA A 601 33.92 -15.13 -0.39
CA ALA A 601 33.65 -14.14 0.65
C ALA A 601 32.29 -14.37 1.31
N LEU A 602 31.23 -14.60 0.52
CA LEU A 602 29.91 -14.95 1.06
C LEU A 602 29.92 -16.29 1.78
N GLY A 603 30.62 -17.30 1.25
CA GLY A 603 30.84 -18.58 1.91
C GLY A 603 31.59 -18.43 3.23
N TRP A 604 32.58 -17.54 3.30
CA TRP A 604 33.28 -17.20 4.54
C TRP A 604 32.36 -16.52 5.54
N LEU A 605 31.55 -15.54 5.12
CA LEU A 605 30.58 -14.88 5.99
C LEU A 605 29.57 -15.88 6.56
N TRP A 606 29.07 -16.79 5.72
CA TRP A 606 28.18 -17.86 6.14
C TRP A 606 28.84 -18.82 7.14
N LEU A 607 30.07 -19.26 6.87
CA LEU A 607 30.86 -20.07 7.81
C LEU A 607 31.10 -19.33 9.12
N ALA A 608 31.44 -18.04 9.05
CA ALA A 608 31.73 -17.24 10.22
C ALA A 608 30.50 -17.02 11.09
N ALA A 609 29.32 -16.79 10.48
CA ALA A 609 28.05 -16.73 11.18
C ALA A 609 27.72 -18.05 11.88
N GLY A 610 27.86 -19.19 11.19
CA GLY A 610 27.53 -20.51 11.75
C GLY A 610 28.52 -21.06 12.76
N GLN A 611 29.77 -20.58 12.78
CA GLN A 611 30.85 -21.07 13.65
C GLN A 611 31.33 -20.02 14.67
N GLY A 612 30.70 -18.83 14.71
CA GLY A 612 31.09 -17.73 15.60
C GLY A 612 32.52 -17.21 15.33
N LEU A 613 32.99 -17.25 14.07
CA LEU A 613 34.32 -16.77 13.71
C LEU A 613 34.32 -15.24 13.55
N PRO A 614 35.45 -14.55 13.82
CA PRO A 614 35.55 -13.13 13.62
C PRO A 614 35.38 -12.76 12.14
N THR A 615 34.57 -11.74 11.88
CA THR A 615 34.34 -11.20 10.55
C THR A 615 35.07 -9.86 10.38
N PRO A 616 35.55 -9.52 9.19
CA PRO A 616 36.15 -8.21 8.91
C PRO A 616 35.10 -7.10 8.76
N LEU A 617 33.83 -7.35 9.11
CA LEU A 617 32.72 -6.45 8.86
C LEU A 617 32.54 -5.42 10.01
N PRO A 618 32.08 -4.20 9.71
CA PRO A 618 31.70 -3.23 10.74
C PRO A 618 30.55 -3.81 11.58
N GLY A 619 30.67 -3.76 12.91
CA GLY A 619 29.65 -4.29 13.83
C GLY A 619 29.74 -5.78 14.17
N GLY A 620 30.67 -6.53 13.58
CA GLY A 620 31.02 -7.90 14.00
C GLY A 620 30.04 -9.02 13.59
N GLU A 621 28.78 -8.70 13.28
CA GLU A 621 27.75 -9.68 12.94
C GLU A 621 27.50 -9.77 11.43
N ALA A 622 27.83 -10.91 10.82
CA ALA A 622 27.63 -11.16 9.40
C ALA A 622 26.16 -11.10 8.97
N GLU A 623 25.24 -11.60 9.80
CA GLU A 623 23.83 -11.65 9.43
C GLU A 623 23.17 -10.27 9.41
N ALA A 624 23.50 -9.40 10.37
CA ALA A 624 23.00 -8.03 10.41
C ALA A 624 23.49 -7.24 9.20
N PHE A 625 24.79 -7.32 8.88
CA PHE A 625 25.35 -6.69 7.69
C PHE A 625 24.71 -7.20 6.40
N VAL A 626 24.52 -8.51 6.28
CA VAL A 626 23.91 -9.11 5.08
C VAL A 626 22.45 -8.69 4.97
N ARG A 627 21.70 -8.65 6.07
CA ARG A 627 20.34 -8.13 6.09
C ARG A 627 20.32 -6.70 5.58
N GLU A 628 21.13 -5.80 6.13
CA GLU A 628 21.17 -4.40 5.72
C GLU A 628 21.54 -4.21 4.22
N GLN A 629 22.56 -4.91 3.75
CA GLN A 629 23.13 -4.69 2.41
C GLN A 629 22.43 -5.45 1.29
N TYR A 630 21.66 -6.48 1.63
CA TYR A 630 21.03 -7.40 0.67
C TYR A 630 19.50 -7.49 0.81
N THR A 631 18.87 -6.59 1.59
CA THR A 631 17.39 -6.48 1.66
C THR A 631 16.77 -6.34 0.26
N ARG A 632 15.74 -7.15 -0.02
CA ARG A 632 15.10 -7.28 -1.35
C ARG A 632 14.31 -6.05 -1.79
N VAL A 633 13.92 -5.20 -0.87
CA VAL A 633 13.12 -4.00 -1.16
C VAL A 633 14.02 -2.84 -1.60
N LEU A 634 15.23 -2.74 -1.03
CA LEU A 634 16.13 -1.60 -1.24
C LEU A 634 17.31 -1.97 -2.13
N LEU A 635 17.65 -1.12 -3.11
CA LEU A 635 18.82 -1.33 -3.98
C LEU A 635 20.11 -0.87 -3.29
N ARG A 636 20.49 -1.56 -2.22
CA ARG A 636 21.70 -1.28 -1.42
C ARG A 636 22.98 -1.72 -2.15
N PRO A 637 24.17 -1.24 -1.73
CA PRO A 637 25.43 -1.55 -2.42
C PRO A 637 25.72 -3.05 -2.60
N GLY A 638 25.36 -3.89 -1.62
CA GLY A 638 25.49 -5.35 -1.72
C GLY A 638 24.76 -5.93 -2.93
N ARG A 639 23.52 -5.48 -3.17
CA ARG A 639 22.72 -5.91 -4.33
C ARG A 639 23.26 -5.42 -5.67
N LEU A 640 23.92 -4.27 -5.71
CA LEU A 640 24.63 -3.83 -6.93
C LEU A 640 25.82 -4.75 -7.26
N VAL A 641 26.50 -5.29 -6.24
CA VAL A 641 27.56 -6.29 -6.42
C VAL A 641 26.97 -7.60 -6.93
N ASP A 642 25.87 -8.07 -6.35
CA ASP A 642 25.17 -9.26 -6.83
C ASP A 642 24.68 -9.11 -8.28
N LEU A 643 24.12 -7.95 -8.61
CA LEU A 643 23.69 -7.61 -9.96
C LEU A 643 24.84 -7.77 -10.96
N ALA A 644 26.01 -7.24 -10.64
CA ALA A 644 27.21 -7.35 -11.47
C ALA A 644 27.72 -8.80 -11.55
N PHE A 645 27.75 -9.51 -10.41
CA PHE A 645 28.13 -10.91 -10.32
C PHE A 645 27.24 -11.80 -11.19
N PHE A 646 25.92 -11.70 -11.02
CA PHE A 646 24.94 -12.48 -11.77
C PHE A 646 25.00 -12.17 -13.26
N LEU A 647 25.13 -10.89 -13.65
CA LEU A 647 25.25 -10.48 -15.05
C LEU A 647 26.46 -11.15 -15.73
N VAL A 648 27.61 -11.13 -15.07
CA VAL A 648 28.85 -11.74 -15.59
C VAL A 648 28.70 -13.25 -15.72
N VAL A 649 28.16 -13.91 -14.69
CA VAL A 649 27.94 -15.37 -14.71
C VAL A 649 26.95 -15.76 -15.81
N ALA A 650 25.78 -15.11 -15.85
CA ALA A 650 24.76 -15.37 -16.86
C ALA A 650 25.30 -15.14 -18.28
N TYR A 651 26.02 -14.03 -18.50
CA TYR A 651 26.62 -13.75 -19.80
C TYR A 651 27.66 -14.80 -20.20
N ALA A 652 28.54 -15.22 -19.28
CA ALA A 652 29.54 -16.24 -19.57
C ALA A 652 28.90 -17.60 -19.93
N VAL A 653 27.90 -18.02 -19.14
CA VAL A 653 27.14 -19.26 -19.37
C VAL A 653 26.41 -19.21 -20.70
N LEU A 654 25.65 -18.15 -20.98
CA LEU A 654 24.94 -17.99 -22.25
C LEU A 654 25.88 -17.86 -23.44
N THR A 655 27.11 -17.39 -23.24
CA THR A 655 28.12 -17.32 -24.30
C THR A 655 28.75 -18.67 -24.60
N ARG A 656 29.07 -19.48 -23.58
CA ARG A 656 29.82 -20.74 -23.75
C ARG A 656 28.94 -21.98 -23.90
N CYS A 657 27.74 -21.95 -23.34
CA CYS A 657 26.79 -23.06 -23.31
C CYS A 657 25.50 -22.74 -24.09
N TRP A 658 25.57 -21.86 -25.10
CA TRP A 658 24.41 -21.38 -25.85
C TRP A 658 23.60 -22.51 -26.49
N GLN A 659 24.22 -23.35 -27.33
CA GLN A 659 23.50 -24.34 -28.13
C GLN A 659 22.62 -25.29 -27.31
N PRO A 660 23.09 -25.90 -26.20
CA PRO A 660 22.21 -26.72 -25.38
C PRO A 660 21.10 -25.91 -24.68
N LEU A 661 21.42 -24.71 -24.16
CA LEU A 661 20.44 -23.87 -23.48
C LEU A 661 19.34 -23.36 -24.43
N HIS A 662 19.72 -22.91 -25.63
CA HIS A 662 18.81 -22.49 -26.68
C HIS A 662 17.88 -23.63 -27.12
N ARG A 663 18.41 -24.86 -27.28
CA ARG A 663 17.56 -26.01 -27.62
C ARG A 663 16.59 -26.37 -26.50
N ALA A 664 17.04 -26.35 -25.25
CA ALA A 664 16.23 -26.72 -24.10
C ALA A 664 15.13 -25.69 -23.82
N PHE A 665 15.48 -24.40 -23.88
CA PHE A 665 14.63 -23.34 -23.34
C PHE A 665 14.29 -22.21 -24.31
N GLY A 666 14.95 -22.11 -25.46
CA GLY A 666 14.76 -21.03 -26.44
C GLY A 666 13.34 -20.99 -27.00
N TRP A 667 12.69 -22.14 -27.18
CA TRP A 667 11.30 -22.21 -27.64
C TRP A 667 10.29 -21.54 -26.69
N PHE A 668 10.66 -21.43 -25.41
CA PHE A 668 9.83 -20.88 -24.35
C PHE A 668 10.26 -19.46 -23.97
N TYR A 669 11.51 -19.25 -23.55
CA TYR A 669 11.96 -17.96 -23.04
C TYR A 669 12.16 -16.90 -24.11
N GLU A 670 12.67 -17.24 -25.30
CA GLU A 670 12.94 -16.21 -26.31
C GLU A 670 11.66 -15.50 -26.76
N PRO A 671 10.56 -16.19 -27.16
CA PRO A 671 9.31 -15.50 -27.49
C PRO A 671 8.83 -14.56 -26.38
N LEU A 672 8.90 -15.00 -25.13
CA LEU A 672 8.50 -14.21 -23.96
C LEU A 672 9.39 -12.98 -23.78
N GLY A 673 10.71 -13.13 -23.88
CA GLY A 673 11.64 -12.02 -23.75
C GLY A 673 11.59 -11.02 -24.90
N ARG A 674 11.26 -11.48 -26.12
CA ARG A 674 11.04 -10.59 -27.28
C ARG A 674 9.82 -9.69 -27.09
N ALA A 675 8.84 -10.13 -26.31
CA ALA A 675 7.60 -9.44 -25.99
C ALA A 675 7.46 -9.21 -24.48
N SER A 676 8.56 -8.91 -23.79
CA SER A 676 8.57 -8.90 -22.31
C SER A 676 7.62 -7.86 -21.73
N LEU A 677 7.43 -6.72 -22.41
CA LEU A 677 6.49 -5.69 -21.96
C LEU A 677 5.04 -6.15 -22.14
N TYR A 678 4.75 -6.90 -23.21
CA TYR A 678 3.45 -7.52 -23.39
C TYR A 678 3.15 -8.50 -22.26
N VAL A 679 4.11 -9.38 -21.94
CA VAL A 679 3.99 -10.32 -20.81
C VAL A 679 3.76 -9.56 -19.50
N PHE A 680 4.51 -8.47 -19.29
CA PHE A 680 4.36 -7.62 -18.11
C PHE A 680 3.00 -6.89 -18.05
N VAL A 681 2.32 -6.62 -19.15
CA VAL A 681 0.96 -6.05 -19.09
C VAL A 681 -0.07 -7.15 -18.85
N VAL A 682 0.06 -8.29 -19.53
CA VAL A 682 -0.93 -9.38 -19.49
C VAL A 682 -0.91 -10.17 -18.19
N HIS A 683 0.18 -10.14 -17.42
CA HIS A 683 0.18 -10.82 -16.13
C HIS A 683 -0.73 -10.15 -15.09
N VAL A 684 -1.00 -8.84 -15.19
CA VAL A 684 -1.87 -8.12 -14.25
C VAL A 684 -3.28 -8.75 -14.18
N PRO A 685 -4.02 -8.93 -15.30
CA PRO A 685 -5.30 -9.62 -15.25
C PRO A 685 -5.18 -11.10 -14.87
N ILE A 686 -4.03 -11.76 -15.09
CA ILE A 686 -3.83 -13.15 -14.64
C ILE A 686 -3.76 -13.21 -13.11
N VAL A 687 -3.07 -12.26 -12.47
CA VAL A 687 -3.02 -12.16 -10.99
C VAL A 687 -4.42 -11.94 -10.43
N VAL A 688 -5.20 -11.02 -11.01
CA VAL A 688 -6.60 -10.78 -10.62
C VAL A 688 -7.44 -12.05 -10.77
N VAL A 689 -7.37 -12.74 -11.92
CA VAL A 689 -8.13 -13.97 -12.14
C VAL A 689 -7.76 -15.06 -11.14
N VAL A 690 -6.46 -15.24 -10.85
CA VAL A 690 -6.01 -16.23 -9.87
C VAL A 690 -6.50 -15.86 -8.47
N GLY A 691 -6.38 -14.60 -8.06
CA GLY A 691 -6.83 -14.13 -6.75
C GLY A 691 -8.33 -14.31 -6.49
N ASN A 692 -9.13 -14.42 -7.54
CA ASN A 692 -10.58 -14.60 -7.49
C ASN A 692 -11.03 -16.07 -7.68
N LEU A 693 -10.13 -17.04 -7.69
CA LEU A 693 -10.50 -18.45 -7.81
C LEU A 693 -11.18 -18.95 -6.53
N PRO A 694 -12.40 -19.50 -6.59
CA PRO A 694 -13.09 -20.00 -5.41
C PRO A 694 -12.36 -21.23 -4.85
N GLY A 695 -12.18 -21.27 -3.52
CA GLY A 695 -11.47 -22.36 -2.84
C GLY A 695 -9.96 -22.37 -3.04
N LEU A 696 -9.38 -21.25 -3.52
CA LEU A 696 -7.94 -21.09 -3.61
C LEU A 696 -7.31 -21.06 -2.21
N ASP A 697 -6.52 -22.07 -1.92
CA ASP A 697 -5.61 -22.07 -0.78
C ASP A 697 -4.24 -21.60 -1.27
N ARG A 698 -3.91 -20.33 -0.99
CA ARG A 698 -2.63 -19.73 -1.38
C ARG A 698 -1.43 -20.44 -0.75
N SER A 699 -1.64 -21.22 0.30
CA SER A 699 -0.60 -22.02 0.97
C SER A 699 -0.39 -23.41 0.38
N SER A 700 -1.30 -23.85 -0.48
CA SER A 700 -1.27 -25.18 -1.04
C SER A 700 -0.21 -25.32 -2.14
N TRP A 701 0.82 -26.13 -1.87
CA TRP A 701 1.94 -26.35 -2.79
C TRP A 701 1.51 -26.88 -4.16
N TRP A 702 0.49 -27.75 -4.20
CA TRP A 702 0.03 -28.37 -5.44
C TRP A 702 -0.86 -27.40 -6.23
N GLN A 703 -1.69 -26.59 -5.54
CA GLN A 703 -2.49 -25.57 -6.21
C GLN A 703 -1.57 -24.56 -6.86
N GLY A 704 -0.57 -24.06 -6.15
CA GLY A 704 0.38 -23.15 -6.79
C GLY A 704 1.25 -23.81 -7.83
N LEU A 705 1.62 -25.10 -7.74
CA LEU A 705 2.27 -25.79 -8.87
C LEU A 705 1.38 -25.73 -10.13
N VAL A 706 0.11 -26.13 -10.01
CA VAL A 706 -0.84 -26.18 -11.12
C VAL A 706 -1.12 -24.79 -11.68
N LEU A 707 -1.41 -23.82 -10.81
CA LEU A 707 -1.79 -22.46 -11.20
C LEU A 707 -0.62 -21.68 -11.79
N HIS A 708 0.60 -21.83 -11.26
CA HIS A 708 1.78 -21.28 -11.92
C HIS A 708 1.95 -21.91 -13.31
N THR A 709 1.97 -23.25 -13.43
CA THR A 709 2.12 -23.90 -14.74
C THR A 709 1.05 -23.42 -15.73
N ALA A 710 -0.21 -23.29 -15.29
CA ALA A 710 -1.30 -22.79 -16.11
C ALA A 710 -1.09 -21.33 -16.53
N ALA A 711 -0.72 -20.44 -15.61
CA ALA A 711 -0.42 -19.04 -15.89
C ALA A 711 0.73 -18.90 -16.91
N LEU A 712 1.82 -19.66 -16.71
CA LEU A 712 2.97 -19.65 -17.61
C LEU A 712 2.63 -20.19 -19.01
N ALA A 713 1.84 -21.26 -19.09
CA ALA A 713 1.36 -21.81 -20.35
C ALA A 713 0.45 -20.82 -21.07
N LEU A 714 -0.47 -20.16 -20.35
CA LEU A 714 -1.36 -19.14 -20.88
C LEU A 714 -0.57 -17.97 -21.48
N VAL A 715 0.36 -17.39 -20.73
CA VAL A 715 1.22 -16.30 -21.21
C VAL A 715 1.97 -16.70 -22.48
N TRP A 716 2.55 -17.91 -22.50
CA TRP A 716 3.25 -18.42 -23.68
C TRP A 716 2.34 -18.59 -24.89
N VAL A 717 1.14 -19.12 -24.70
CA VAL A 717 0.13 -19.25 -25.78
C VAL A 717 -0.27 -17.87 -26.31
N LEU A 718 -0.54 -16.91 -25.44
CA LEU A 718 -0.93 -15.54 -25.82
C LEU A 718 0.17 -14.86 -26.66
N VAL A 719 1.43 -15.01 -26.26
CA VAL A 719 2.59 -14.50 -27.03
C VAL A 719 2.74 -15.22 -28.36
N LYS A 720 2.62 -16.56 -28.40
CA LYS A 720 2.72 -17.34 -29.64
C LYS A 720 1.62 -17.01 -30.63
N ARG A 721 0.40 -16.77 -30.14
CA ARG A 721 -0.78 -16.40 -30.93
C ARG A 721 -0.85 -14.91 -31.22
N ARG A 722 0.06 -14.09 -30.68
CA ARG A 722 0.13 -12.63 -30.85
C ARG A 722 -1.18 -11.93 -30.49
N VAL A 723 -1.86 -12.43 -29.45
CA VAL A 723 -3.14 -11.89 -28.97
C VAL A 723 -2.92 -10.44 -28.55
N LEU A 724 -3.74 -9.50 -29.01
CA LEU A 724 -3.67 -8.07 -28.65
C LEU A 724 -2.32 -7.35 -28.90
N PHE A 725 -1.39 -7.91 -29.69
CA PHE A 725 -0.11 -7.27 -30.05
C PHE A 725 -0.25 -5.91 -30.78
N PRO A 726 -1.34 -5.61 -31.52
CA PRO A 726 -1.55 -4.28 -32.08
C PRO A 726 -1.81 -3.21 -31.01
N VAL A 727 -2.39 -3.60 -29.86
CA VAL A 727 -2.83 -2.71 -28.79
C VAL A 727 -1.76 -2.60 -27.71
N ILE A 728 -1.30 -3.74 -27.21
CA ILE A 728 -0.34 -3.82 -26.10
C ILE A 728 1.10 -3.70 -26.64
N PRO A 729 1.96 -2.84 -26.06
CA PRO A 729 3.35 -2.73 -26.47
C PRO A 729 4.18 -3.99 -26.15
N GLN A 730 5.23 -4.25 -26.96
CA GLN A 730 6.12 -5.42 -26.86
C GLN A 730 7.45 -5.10 -26.19
#